data_AF-A0A087M7F2-F1
#
_entry.id   AF-A0A087M7F2-F1
#
_cell.length_a   1.000
_cell.length_b   1.000
_cell.length_c   1.000
_cell.angle_alpha   90.00
_cell.angle_beta   90.00
_cell.angle_gamma   90.00
#
_symmetry.space_group_name_H-M   'P 1'
#
loop_
_entity.id
_entity.type
_entity.pdbx_description
1 polymer ?
#
loop_
_entity_poly.entity_id
_entity_poly.type
_entity_poly.pdbx_seq_one_letter_code
_entity_poly.pdbx_strand_id
1 'polypeptide(L)'
;MSGTAGPALGLGYFPGSMPADAGGAWLDADFAHGRFRFAGRALANESQFRLAVGGTAPASGHLIIGPYVVETAPELLSDGNFAGGSAGDWTSVGSSVAVASGALRVTGSGGNGSGAYRTIASLVHASGRAYRLMGDVWRETSSNVTLGFGAGGGGTANYAQTANLTVTTPSQAALYCGGFNPTTASIALRNLTNPSTGIYWADNFSLREALPCAGFRAGALCGLVEATTPASGGTGGVVFQADDNAEFNANWFERNFIRLIWDASQHLRFVVSFGGSGTQVEQVNLDLGVVAAGTAFAVGFTAKDGEYRAALMGQPVQQALSGTFPGLAALRLGRGRSSVSGLWSGSIERVRFFSEPMSEEQFAGLVAGSGVVAWGDSLTASAGATGGSTGSATYPAVAQTLFSPRRAVVRQGVGGQTSTQIAARMNAVPILVTVAGGAIPASGPVAVTDKSVNVLTGSGGFTGSLKGWLAGVEGTMSTDGAGNWSFVRSIAGASVPVSVDTRFICAWGQYLRGHTAWLWLGRNGAQAGRSVPGDIAAAVASLGHNRYLVGGILPSTADSGAGLAQLTTLNGQLAAAYGDRFVNLLAILTAAANGSGEDSSDVAAGFVPRSLRSDHLHLNDAGYALVAQAFYAAHMAKGF
;
A
#
# COMPACT_ATOMS: atom_id res chain seq x y z
N MET A 1 33.02 -42.51 -32.69
CA MET A 1 31.81 -43.23 -32.26
C MET A 1 31.63 -42.99 -30.77
N SER A 2 30.46 -42.44 -30.43
CA SER A 2 29.80 -42.34 -29.11
C SER A 2 30.64 -41.99 -27.88
N GLY A 3 30.56 -40.70 -27.49
CA GLY A 3 30.62 -40.29 -26.09
C GLY A 3 29.26 -40.49 -25.40
N THR A 4 29.30 -40.80 -24.11
CA THR A 4 28.13 -40.83 -23.22
C THR A 4 28.24 -39.69 -22.23
N ALA A 5 27.49 -38.62 -22.50
CA ALA A 5 27.17 -37.56 -21.55
C ALA A 5 26.15 -38.09 -20.54
N GLY A 6 26.37 -37.80 -19.25
CA GLY A 6 25.46 -38.12 -18.16
C GLY A 6 24.11 -37.40 -18.26
N PRO A 7 23.10 -37.87 -17.50
CA PRO A 7 21.73 -37.38 -17.64
C PRO A 7 21.64 -35.93 -17.17
N ALA A 8 21.18 -35.08 -18.09
CA ALA A 8 20.79 -33.71 -17.81
C ALA A 8 19.65 -33.70 -16.78
N LEU A 9 19.86 -32.98 -15.68
CA LEU A 9 18.81 -32.55 -14.75
C LEU A 9 17.92 -31.54 -15.47
N GLY A 10 16.99 -32.05 -16.27
CA GLY A 10 15.90 -31.30 -16.86
C GLY A 10 14.85 -30.96 -15.80
N LEU A 11 15.09 -29.94 -14.99
CA LEU A 11 14.02 -29.19 -14.33
C LEU A 11 13.33 -28.33 -15.38
N GLY A 12 12.47 -28.96 -16.18
CA GLY A 12 11.46 -28.30 -16.98
C GLY A 12 10.46 -27.62 -16.05
N TYR A 13 10.78 -26.40 -15.62
CA TYR A 13 9.80 -25.52 -14.99
C TYR A 13 8.86 -25.03 -16.10
N PHE A 14 7.60 -25.47 -16.04
CA PHE A 14 6.54 -24.98 -16.91
C PHE A 14 6.42 -23.46 -16.75
N PRO A 15 6.61 -22.64 -17.81
CA PRO A 15 6.16 -21.26 -17.83
C PRO A 15 4.65 -21.28 -18.09
N GLY A 16 3.90 -21.77 -17.10
CA GLY A 16 2.50 -22.16 -17.26
C GLY A 16 1.69 -21.99 -15.99
N SER A 17 2.02 -20.98 -15.19
CA SER A 17 1.15 -20.24 -14.25
C SER A 17 2.04 -19.37 -13.35
N MET A 18 2.92 -18.58 -13.96
CA MET A 18 3.17 -17.27 -13.34
C MET A 18 1.89 -16.50 -13.59
N PRO A 19 1.30 -15.86 -12.59
CA PRO A 19 0.31 -14.87 -12.94
C PRO A 19 1.10 -13.78 -13.66
N ALA A 20 1.01 -13.75 -14.98
CA ALA A 20 1.35 -12.61 -15.82
C ALA A 20 0.40 -11.41 -15.56
N ASP A 21 -0.11 -11.35 -14.33
CA ASP A 21 -1.14 -10.55 -13.69
C ASP A 21 -1.38 -11.20 -12.31
N ALA A 22 -0.40 -11.18 -11.38
CA ALA A 22 -0.68 -11.50 -9.97
C ALA A 22 -1.63 -10.44 -9.44
N GLY A 23 -2.93 -10.65 -9.67
CA GLY A 23 -3.98 -9.69 -9.43
C GLY A 23 -3.98 -8.54 -10.42
N GLY A 24 -4.27 -8.79 -11.70
CA GLY A 24 -4.71 -7.72 -12.60
C GLY A 24 -5.77 -6.86 -11.89
N ALA A 25 -5.78 -5.56 -12.17
CA ALA A 25 -6.68 -4.64 -11.48
C ALA A 25 -8.13 -5.17 -11.58
N TRP A 26 -8.75 -5.32 -10.41
CA TRP A 26 -10.11 -5.78 -10.25
C TRP A 26 -11.09 -4.80 -10.94
N LEU A 27 -10.75 -3.52 -10.91
CA LEU A 27 -11.38 -2.43 -11.64
C LEU A 27 -10.27 -1.65 -12.34
N ASP A 28 -10.40 -1.45 -13.65
CA ASP A 28 -9.50 -0.66 -14.48
C ASP A 28 -10.32 0.22 -15.43
N ALA A 29 -10.32 1.52 -15.19
CA ALA A 29 -11.00 2.50 -16.03
C ALA A 29 -9.98 3.48 -16.57
N ASP A 30 -9.61 3.30 -17.84
CA ASP A 30 -8.72 4.17 -18.61
C ASP A 30 -9.58 5.07 -19.49
N PHE A 31 -10.00 6.19 -18.90
CA PHE A 31 -10.85 7.20 -19.52
C PHE A 31 -10.14 7.85 -20.72
N ALA A 32 -8.82 8.06 -20.63
CA ALA A 32 -8.04 8.68 -21.70
C ALA A 32 -8.06 7.88 -23.01
N HIS A 33 -8.15 6.54 -22.92
CA HIS A 33 -8.17 5.66 -24.09
C HIS A 33 -9.50 4.93 -24.31
N GLY A 34 -10.52 5.22 -23.50
CA GLY A 34 -11.83 4.56 -23.56
C GLY A 34 -11.76 3.05 -23.30
N ARG A 35 -10.85 2.58 -22.45
CA ARG A 35 -10.67 1.15 -22.13
C ARG A 35 -11.16 0.87 -20.71
N PHE A 36 -12.05 -0.11 -20.57
CA PHE A 36 -12.68 -0.41 -19.30
C PHE A 36 -12.65 -1.91 -19.01
N ARG A 37 -12.29 -2.26 -17.78
CA ARG A 37 -12.35 -3.63 -17.26
C ARG A 37 -12.90 -3.66 -15.84
N PHE A 38 -13.67 -4.69 -15.54
CA PHE A 38 -14.23 -4.92 -14.21
C PHE A 38 -14.38 -6.42 -13.96
N ALA A 39 -13.93 -6.89 -12.79
CA ALA A 39 -13.96 -8.31 -12.41
C ALA A 39 -13.36 -9.23 -13.49
N GLY A 40 -12.25 -8.80 -14.11
CA GLY A 40 -11.56 -9.54 -15.19
C GLY A 40 -12.24 -9.48 -16.57
N ARG A 41 -13.38 -8.79 -16.71
CA ARG A 41 -14.12 -8.66 -17.97
C ARG A 41 -13.84 -7.31 -18.64
N ALA A 42 -13.58 -7.32 -19.95
CA ALA A 42 -13.52 -6.09 -20.74
C ALA A 42 -14.93 -5.57 -21.04
N LEU A 43 -15.09 -4.26 -21.03
CA LEU A 43 -16.35 -3.55 -21.25
C LEU A 43 -16.20 -2.60 -22.43
N ALA A 44 -17.22 -2.49 -23.28
CA ALA A 44 -17.06 -1.84 -24.58
C ALA A 44 -16.98 -0.31 -24.51
N ASN A 45 -17.52 0.30 -23.45
CA ASN A 45 -17.53 1.74 -23.25
C ASN A 45 -17.80 2.11 -21.78
N GLU A 46 -17.68 3.41 -21.47
CA GLU A 46 -17.85 3.94 -20.12
C GLU A 46 -19.27 3.69 -19.57
N SER A 47 -20.32 3.73 -20.40
CA SER A 47 -21.69 3.49 -19.94
C SER A 47 -21.88 2.07 -19.43
N GLN A 48 -21.33 1.08 -20.15
CA GLN A 48 -21.35 -0.32 -19.72
C GLN A 48 -20.51 -0.52 -18.46
N PHE A 49 -19.38 0.17 -18.35
CA PHE A 49 -18.58 0.18 -17.15
C PHE A 49 -19.33 0.73 -15.95
N ARG A 50 -19.95 1.91 -16.06
CA ARG A 50 -20.76 2.50 -14.99
C ARG A 50 -21.87 1.55 -14.55
N LEU A 51 -22.58 0.93 -15.49
CA LEU A 51 -23.60 -0.07 -15.15
C LEU A 51 -23.00 -1.27 -14.39
N ALA A 52 -21.87 -1.81 -14.85
CA ALA A 52 -21.23 -2.98 -14.27
C ALA A 52 -20.73 -2.74 -12.83
N VAL A 53 -20.22 -1.54 -12.54
CA VAL A 53 -19.73 -1.19 -11.19
C VAL A 53 -20.83 -0.69 -10.25
N GLY A 54 -22.08 -0.54 -10.73
CA GLY A 54 -23.14 0.12 -9.97
C GLY A 54 -22.88 1.62 -9.80
N GLY A 55 -22.24 2.23 -10.78
CA GLY A 55 -21.82 3.63 -10.77
C GLY A 55 -22.87 4.60 -11.28
N THR A 56 -22.91 5.78 -10.69
CA THR A 56 -23.72 6.93 -11.10
C THR A 56 -22.82 8.11 -11.46
N ALA A 57 -23.24 8.89 -12.45
CA ALA A 57 -22.59 10.14 -12.82
C ALA A 57 -23.63 11.26 -12.71
N PRO A 58 -23.62 12.05 -11.62
CA PRO A 58 -24.48 13.23 -11.49
C PRO A 58 -24.17 14.24 -12.60
N ALA A 59 -25.06 15.23 -12.80
CA ALA A 59 -24.88 16.27 -13.82
C ALA A 59 -23.54 17.04 -13.72
N SER A 60 -22.88 17.01 -12.56
CA SER A 60 -21.54 17.56 -12.34
C SER A 60 -20.40 16.74 -12.96
N GLY A 61 -20.66 15.58 -13.59
CA GLY A 61 -19.67 14.81 -14.36
C GLY A 61 -18.76 13.88 -13.55
N HIS A 62 -18.94 13.80 -12.22
CA HIS A 62 -18.12 12.98 -11.34
C HIS A 62 -18.67 11.57 -11.15
N LEU A 63 -17.83 10.54 -11.25
CA LEU A 63 -18.26 9.16 -11.04
C LEU A 63 -18.37 8.84 -9.54
N ILE A 64 -19.51 8.29 -9.14
CA ILE A 64 -19.75 7.72 -7.81
C ILE A 64 -20.03 6.22 -8.00
N ILE A 65 -19.29 5.36 -7.30
CA ILE A 65 -19.48 3.91 -7.32
C ILE A 65 -20.01 3.48 -5.95
N GLY A 66 -21.09 2.72 -5.97
CA GLY A 66 -21.78 2.27 -4.76
C GLY A 66 -22.78 3.28 -4.20
N PRO A 67 -23.45 2.93 -3.09
CA PRO A 67 -23.23 1.70 -2.31
C PRO A 67 -23.77 0.44 -2.96
N TYR A 68 -23.10 -0.68 -2.68
CA TYR A 68 -23.48 -2.02 -3.11
C TYR A 68 -23.71 -2.92 -1.91
N VAL A 69 -24.87 -3.57 -1.86
CA VAL A 69 -25.18 -4.64 -0.90
C VAL A 69 -25.40 -5.91 -1.70
N VAL A 70 -24.61 -6.94 -1.40
CA VAL A 70 -24.74 -8.24 -2.09
C VAL A 70 -26.12 -8.81 -1.75
N GLU A 71 -26.83 -9.35 -2.74
CA GLU A 71 -28.16 -9.94 -2.53
C GLU A 71 -28.13 -11.06 -1.46
N THR A 72 -27.07 -11.86 -1.48
CA THR A 72 -26.82 -12.95 -0.54
C THR A 72 -26.08 -12.51 0.73
N ALA A 73 -25.88 -11.21 0.96
CA ALA A 73 -25.27 -10.74 2.21
C ALA A 73 -26.13 -11.19 3.41
N PRO A 74 -25.51 -11.76 4.47
CA PRO A 74 -26.24 -12.17 5.66
C PRO A 74 -27.04 -11.02 6.25
N GLU A 75 -28.28 -11.32 6.63
CA GLU A 75 -29.09 -10.41 7.43
C GLU A 75 -28.62 -10.48 8.89
N LEU A 76 -28.19 -9.34 9.44
CA LEU A 76 -27.64 -9.29 10.79
C LEU A 76 -28.71 -9.07 11.86
N LEU A 77 -29.92 -8.63 11.48
CA LEU A 77 -31.07 -8.51 12.38
C LEU A 77 -32.05 -9.67 12.14
N SER A 78 -32.10 -10.64 13.04
CA SER A 78 -32.98 -11.81 12.92
C SER A 78 -34.48 -11.53 13.13
N ASP A 79 -34.81 -10.37 13.69
CA ASP A 79 -36.12 -9.99 14.22
C ASP A 79 -36.56 -8.59 13.77
N GLY A 80 -36.00 -8.09 12.66
CA GLY A 80 -36.28 -6.75 12.15
C GLY A 80 -37.73 -6.50 11.72
N ASN A 81 -38.52 -7.57 11.51
CA ASN A 81 -39.94 -7.52 11.16
C ASN A 81 -40.89 -7.65 12.36
N PHE A 82 -40.35 -7.69 13.59
CA PHE A 82 -41.10 -7.78 14.84
C PHE A 82 -42.13 -8.92 14.95
N ALA A 83 -41.99 -10.00 14.17
CA ALA A 83 -42.92 -11.12 14.17
C ALA A 83 -43.08 -11.82 15.53
N GLY A 84 -42.05 -11.72 16.39
CA GLY A 84 -42.08 -12.22 17.77
C GLY A 84 -42.86 -11.35 18.76
N GLY A 85 -43.37 -10.18 18.35
CA GLY A 85 -44.24 -9.33 19.16
C GLY A 85 -43.54 -8.60 20.33
N SER A 86 -42.20 -8.57 20.36
CA SER A 86 -41.41 -7.99 21.46
C SER A 86 -40.53 -6.84 21.00
N ALA A 87 -40.41 -5.80 21.83
CA ALA A 87 -39.43 -4.72 21.72
C ALA A 87 -38.45 -4.73 22.90
N GLY A 88 -38.24 -5.88 23.55
CA GLY A 88 -37.52 -5.99 24.82
C GLY A 88 -36.03 -5.60 24.76
N ASP A 89 -35.44 -5.56 23.57
CA ASP A 89 -34.06 -5.13 23.32
C ASP A 89 -33.97 -3.68 22.77
N TRP A 90 -35.11 -2.99 22.68
CA TRP A 90 -35.17 -1.56 22.38
C TRP A 90 -35.29 -0.75 23.66
N THR A 91 -34.43 0.25 23.79
CA THR A 91 -34.43 1.18 24.91
C THR A 91 -35.06 2.50 24.48
N SER A 92 -36.00 3.03 25.27
CA SER A 92 -36.64 4.31 25.01
C SER A 92 -35.85 5.49 25.58
N VAL A 93 -35.98 6.65 24.93
CA VAL A 93 -35.42 7.94 25.38
C VAL A 93 -36.47 9.01 25.13
N GLY A 94 -36.97 9.66 26.18
CA GLY A 94 -38.04 10.67 26.05
C GLY A 94 -39.31 10.14 25.35
N SER A 95 -39.56 8.83 25.45
CA SER A 95 -40.64 8.13 24.75
C SER A 95 -41.05 6.85 25.50
N SER A 96 -42.16 6.25 25.07
CA SER A 96 -42.47 4.84 25.32
C SER A 96 -42.35 4.03 24.02
N VAL A 97 -41.95 2.76 24.15
CA VAL A 97 -41.76 1.82 23.04
C VAL A 97 -42.58 0.55 23.26
N ALA A 98 -43.20 0.03 22.20
CA ALA A 98 -43.92 -1.23 22.19
C ALA A 98 -43.91 -1.84 20.77
N VAL A 99 -44.27 -3.11 20.65
CA VAL A 99 -44.71 -3.67 19.35
C VAL A 99 -46.23 -3.59 19.31
N ALA A 100 -46.77 -3.00 18.25
CA ALA A 100 -48.20 -2.93 17.99
C ALA A 100 -48.46 -3.21 16.51
N SER A 101 -49.53 -3.96 16.20
CA SER A 101 -49.87 -4.32 14.82
C SER A 101 -48.70 -4.90 14.00
N GLY A 102 -47.79 -5.63 14.66
CA GLY A 102 -46.61 -6.23 14.01
C GLY A 102 -45.44 -5.29 13.77
N ALA A 103 -45.46 -4.04 14.25
CA ALA A 103 -44.40 -3.06 14.03
C ALA A 103 -43.93 -2.39 15.33
N LEU A 104 -42.71 -1.85 15.32
CA LEU A 104 -42.20 -1.02 16.42
C LEU A 104 -42.98 0.30 16.46
N ARG A 105 -43.63 0.56 17.60
CA ARG A 105 -44.37 1.78 17.88
C ARG A 105 -43.63 2.60 18.93
N VAL A 106 -43.32 3.85 18.62
CA VAL A 106 -42.68 4.79 19.55
C VAL A 106 -43.62 5.98 19.79
N THR A 107 -43.87 6.30 21.06
CA THR A 107 -44.70 7.45 21.46
C THR A 107 -43.86 8.47 22.23
N GLY A 108 -43.62 9.63 21.65
CA GLY A 108 -42.83 10.69 22.27
C GLY A 108 -43.55 11.36 23.44
N SER A 109 -42.83 11.57 24.54
CA SER A 109 -43.35 12.21 25.76
C SER A 109 -43.17 13.74 25.79
N GLY A 110 -42.61 14.34 24.73
CA GLY A 110 -42.29 15.77 24.65
C GLY A 110 -40.85 16.11 25.09
N GLY A 111 -40.48 17.40 25.01
CA GLY A 111 -39.11 17.89 25.22
C GLY A 111 -38.29 18.00 23.94
N ASN A 112 -36.96 18.13 24.06
CA ASN A 112 -36.05 18.45 22.94
C ASN A 112 -35.73 17.25 22.01
N GLY A 113 -36.16 16.04 22.35
CA GLY A 113 -35.99 14.86 21.52
C GLY A 113 -36.61 13.61 22.14
N SER A 114 -37.21 12.77 21.32
CA SER A 114 -37.76 11.46 21.70
C SER A 114 -37.31 10.39 20.73
N GLY A 115 -37.23 9.13 21.17
CA GLY A 115 -36.80 8.04 20.30
C GLY A 115 -36.70 6.69 20.99
N ALA A 116 -36.30 5.69 20.22
CA ALA A 116 -35.92 4.37 20.70
C ALA A 116 -34.66 3.91 19.98
N TYR A 117 -33.82 3.14 20.66
CA TYR A 117 -32.60 2.58 20.06
C TYR A 117 -32.38 1.12 20.47
N ARG A 118 -31.64 0.39 19.65
CA ARG A 118 -31.18 -0.98 19.90
C ARG A 118 -29.68 -1.04 19.70
N THR A 119 -28.96 -1.62 20.67
CA THR A 119 -27.52 -1.84 20.55
C THR A 119 -27.23 -3.00 19.60
N ILE A 120 -26.31 -2.78 18.67
CA ILE A 120 -25.88 -3.70 17.62
C ILE A 120 -24.37 -3.98 17.68
N ALA A 121 -23.67 -3.57 18.75
CA ALA A 121 -22.21 -3.69 18.87
C ALA A 121 -21.68 -5.13 18.75
N SER A 122 -22.50 -6.14 19.08
CA SER A 122 -22.16 -7.56 18.88
C SER A 122 -22.41 -8.06 17.46
N LEU A 123 -23.12 -7.30 16.64
CA LEU A 123 -23.52 -7.66 15.27
C LEU A 123 -22.62 -7.03 14.22
N VAL A 124 -21.94 -5.92 14.55
CA VAL A 124 -21.11 -5.16 13.61
C VAL A 124 -19.67 -5.05 14.07
N HIS A 125 -18.78 -4.97 13.11
CA HIS A 125 -17.40 -4.55 13.35
C HIS A 125 -17.31 -3.04 13.58
N ALA A 126 -16.56 -2.65 14.60
CA ALA A 126 -16.32 -1.25 14.94
C ALA A 126 -15.54 -0.48 13.84
N SER A 127 -14.76 -1.17 13.02
CA SER A 127 -13.96 -0.59 11.93
C SER A 127 -13.87 -1.57 10.75
N GLY A 128 -13.22 -1.16 9.65
CA GLY A 128 -12.96 -2.01 8.49
C GLY A 128 -14.15 -2.27 7.57
N ARG A 129 -15.38 -2.13 8.08
CA ARG A 129 -16.63 -2.46 7.38
C ARG A 129 -17.66 -1.35 7.49
N ALA A 130 -18.49 -1.22 6.46
CA ALA A 130 -19.65 -0.35 6.45
C ALA A 130 -20.92 -1.18 6.30
N TYR A 131 -22.05 -0.64 6.76
CA TYR A 131 -23.32 -1.34 6.81
C TYR A 131 -24.44 -0.44 6.28
N ARG A 132 -25.38 -1.05 5.57
CA ARG A 132 -26.68 -0.47 5.24
C ARG A 132 -27.66 -0.80 6.36
N LEU A 133 -28.32 0.21 6.90
CA LEU A 133 -29.54 0.07 7.66
C LEU A 133 -30.72 0.48 6.78
N MET A 134 -31.74 -0.36 6.73
CA MET A 134 -32.99 -0.13 6.00
C MET A 134 -34.17 -0.46 6.90
N GLY A 135 -35.31 0.20 6.70
CA GLY A 135 -36.58 -0.15 7.35
C GLY A 135 -37.73 0.64 6.75
N ASP A 136 -38.95 0.16 6.92
CA ASP A 136 -40.16 0.89 6.58
C ASP A 136 -40.51 1.81 7.74
N VAL A 137 -40.65 3.12 7.49
CA VAL A 137 -40.80 4.13 8.55
C VAL A 137 -41.97 5.06 8.22
N TRP A 138 -42.80 5.37 9.21
CA TRP A 138 -43.93 6.28 9.06
C TRP A 138 -44.35 6.94 10.38
N ARG A 139 -45.26 7.92 10.31
CA ARG A 139 -45.87 8.56 11.48
C ARG A 139 -47.38 8.43 11.47
N GLU A 140 -47.96 8.36 12.67
CA GLU A 140 -49.41 8.36 12.86
C GLU A 140 -49.93 9.77 13.19
N THR A 141 -49.18 10.55 13.96
CA THR A 141 -49.51 11.95 14.30
C THR A 141 -48.59 12.93 13.59
N SER A 142 -48.83 14.24 13.72
CA SER A 142 -47.96 15.34 13.25
C SER A 142 -46.62 15.41 14.00
N SER A 143 -45.73 14.46 13.71
CA SER A 143 -44.33 14.39 14.17
C SER A 143 -43.35 14.35 12.98
N ASN A 144 -42.04 14.33 13.25
CA ASN A 144 -41.04 13.84 12.28
C ASN A 144 -40.45 12.52 12.80
N VAL A 145 -39.94 11.71 11.89
CA VAL A 145 -39.19 10.50 12.25
C VAL A 145 -37.92 10.39 11.41
N THR A 146 -36.82 10.00 12.04
CA THR A 146 -35.57 9.66 11.36
C THR A 146 -35.12 8.26 11.74
N LEU A 147 -34.47 7.61 10.79
CA LEU A 147 -33.74 6.36 10.98
C LEU A 147 -32.25 6.67 11.10
N GLY A 148 -31.52 6.04 12.02
CA GLY A 148 -30.12 6.39 12.25
C GLY A 148 -29.23 5.29 12.84
N PHE A 149 -27.92 5.48 12.66
CA PHE A 149 -26.83 4.80 13.34
C PHE A 149 -26.21 5.73 14.37
N GLY A 150 -25.94 5.27 15.59
CA GLY A 150 -25.31 6.09 16.63
C GLY A 150 -24.70 5.32 17.78
N ALA A 151 -24.44 6.03 18.88
CA ALA A 151 -24.15 5.45 20.19
C ALA A 151 -25.41 5.39 21.05
N GLY A 152 -25.60 4.30 21.79
CA GLY A 152 -26.66 4.17 22.79
C GLY A 152 -26.48 5.15 23.95
N GLY A 153 -27.59 5.72 24.45
CA GLY A 153 -27.60 6.69 25.56
C GLY A 153 -28.64 7.82 25.40
N GLY A 154 -28.86 8.57 26.50
CA GLY A 154 -29.81 9.67 26.57
C GLY A 154 -29.44 10.83 25.65
N GLY A 155 -30.11 10.93 24.50
CA GLY A 155 -29.92 12.02 23.53
C GLY A 155 -29.45 11.57 22.15
N THR A 156 -29.30 10.27 21.88
CA THR A 156 -29.16 9.70 20.53
C THR A 156 -28.15 10.47 19.65
N ALA A 157 -26.85 10.24 19.83
CA ALA A 157 -25.80 10.82 18.99
C ALA A 157 -25.64 10.01 17.71
N ASN A 158 -26.17 10.50 16.58
CA ASN A 158 -26.10 9.79 15.31
C ASN A 158 -24.75 10.02 14.63
N TYR A 159 -24.10 8.93 14.28
CA TYR A 159 -23.03 8.89 13.29
C TYR A 159 -23.58 9.02 11.87
N ALA A 160 -24.83 8.60 11.64
CA ALA A 160 -25.56 8.79 10.39
C ALA A 160 -27.08 8.80 10.63
N GLN A 161 -27.84 9.58 9.87
CA GLN A 161 -29.29 9.71 9.98
C GLN A 161 -29.96 10.17 8.69
N THR A 162 -31.14 9.63 8.40
CA THR A 162 -31.98 10.06 7.27
C THR A 162 -32.45 11.50 7.44
N ALA A 163 -32.96 12.09 6.37
CA ALA A 163 -33.81 13.29 6.47
C ALA A 163 -35.03 13.02 7.37
N ASN A 164 -35.66 14.10 7.84
CA ASN A 164 -36.95 14.03 8.53
C ASN A 164 -38.00 13.43 7.59
N LEU A 165 -38.51 12.25 7.94
CA LEU A 165 -39.62 11.61 7.25
C LEU A 165 -40.93 12.08 7.86
N THR A 166 -41.85 12.50 7.01
CA THR A 166 -43.17 13.02 7.39
C THR A 166 -44.32 12.23 6.75
N VAL A 167 -44.01 11.06 6.20
CA VAL A 167 -44.95 10.15 5.54
C VAL A 167 -45.85 9.45 6.55
N THR A 168 -47.14 9.32 6.23
CA THR A 168 -48.15 8.67 7.08
C THR A 168 -48.43 7.23 6.69
N THR A 169 -47.79 6.73 5.64
CA THR A 169 -47.83 5.34 5.20
C THR A 169 -46.42 4.76 5.25
N PRO A 170 -46.26 3.45 5.49
CA PRO A 170 -44.95 2.80 5.52
C PRO A 170 -44.16 3.13 4.25
N SER A 171 -43.00 3.76 4.43
CA SER A 171 -42.07 4.08 3.36
C SER A 171 -40.70 3.56 3.71
N GLN A 172 -40.09 2.83 2.79
CA GLN A 172 -38.73 2.36 2.97
C GLN A 172 -37.77 3.54 3.04
N ALA A 173 -36.89 3.50 4.04
CA ALA A 173 -35.78 4.42 4.19
C ALA A 173 -34.48 3.61 4.36
N ALA A 174 -33.39 4.11 3.81
CA ALA A 174 -32.08 3.48 3.93
C ALA A 174 -31.00 4.53 4.21
N LEU A 175 -29.99 4.12 4.98
CA LEU A 175 -28.78 4.89 5.23
C LEU A 175 -27.60 3.94 5.41
N TYR A 176 -26.40 4.51 5.37
CA TYR A 176 -25.16 3.76 5.51
C TYR A 176 -24.31 4.34 6.62
N CYS A 177 -23.46 3.51 7.23
CA CYS A 177 -22.46 3.99 8.17
C CYS A 177 -21.35 2.95 8.29
N GLY A 178 -20.14 3.42 8.53
CA GLY A 178 -18.99 2.63 8.89
C GLY A 178 -18.29 3.31 10.06
N GLY A 179 -17.53 2.58 10.87
CA GLY A 179 -16.88 3.15 12.03
C GLY A 179 -17.83 3.41 13.20
N PHE A 180 -17.76 2.58 14.22
CA PHE A 180 -18.67 2.60 15.35
C PHE A 180 -17.92 2.57 16.68
N ASN A 181 -18.58 3.03 17.73
CA ASN A 181 -18.13 2.72 19.07
C ASN A 181 -18.21 1.20 19.29
N PRO A 182 -17.12 0.55 19.75
CA PRO A 182 -17.07 -0.91 19.88
C PRO A 182 -18.03 -1.48 20.94
N THR A 183 -18.62 -0.65 21.80
CA THR A 183 -19.48 -1.08 22.90
C THR A 183 -20.92 -0.57 22.79
N THR A 184 -21.13 0.60 22.17
CA THR A 184 -22.43 1.27 22.17
C THR A 184 -23.02 1.47 20.78
N ALA A 185 -22.42 0.92 19.72
CA ALA A 185 -22.98 0.96 18.36
C ALA A 185 -24.47 0.58 18.38
N SER A 186 -25.33 1.44 17.86
CA SER A 186 -26.78 1.29 17.96
C SER A 186 -27.48 1.74 16.67
N ILE A 187 -28.63 1.13 16.41
CA ILE A 187 -29.63 1.63 15.43
C ILE A 187 -30.75 2.35 16.20
N ALA A 188 -31.40 3.33 15.58
CA ALA A 188 -32.38 4.15 16.28
C ALA A 188 -33.47 4.74 15.39
N LEU A 189 -34.63 4.94 16.01
CA LEU A 189 -35.73 5.79 15.54
C LEU A 189 -35.83 7.03 16.41
N ARG A 190 -36.05 8.20 15.80
CA ARG A 190 -36.13 9.46 16.55
C ARG A 190 -37.14 10.44 16.01
N ASN A 191 -37.61 11.30 16.90
CA ASN A 191 -38.22 12.59 16.62
C ASN A 191 -37.38 13.70 17.31
N LEU A 192 -36.87 14.65 16.52
CA LEU A 192 -36.03 15.76 17.00
C LEU A 192 -36.74 17.13 16.93
N THR A 193 -38.08 17.16 16.83
CA THR A 193 -38.82 18.42 17.00
C THR A 193 -38.92 18.81 18.47
N ASN A 194 -39.06 20.10 18.75
CA ASN A 194 -39.46 20.58 20.08
C ASN A 194 -40.88 21.19 19.99
N PRO A 195 -41.87 20.67 20.73
CA PRO A 195 -41.80 19.48 21.56
C PRO A 195 -41.84 18.19 20.73
N SER A 196 -41.03 17.20 21.11
CA SER A 196 -40.89 15.88 20.43
C SER A 196 -42.03 14.92 20.74
N THR A 197 -43.25 15.43 20.58
CA THR A 197 -44.51 14.71 20.80
C THR A 197 -44.94 13.94 19.55
N GLY A 198 -45.78 12.91 19.74
CA GLY A 198 -46.41 12.17 18.66
C GLY A 198 -46.01 10.69 18.57
N ILE A 199 -46.63 9.97 17.65
CA ILE A 199 -46.48 8.53 17.44
C ILE A 199 -45.87 8.28 16.06
N TYR A 200 -44.82 7.48 16.05
CA TYR A 200 -44.11 7.07 14.85
C TYR A 200 -43.67 5.62 14.95
N TRP A 201 -43.41 5.05 13.79
CA TRP A 201 -43.40 3.62 13.60
C TRP A 201 -42.23 3.20 12.72
N ALA A 202 -41.77 1.98 12.94
CA ALA A 202 -40.93 1.30 11.98
C ALA A 202 -41.14 -0.21 11.97
N ASP A 203 -40.87 -0.80 10.82
CA ASP A 203 -40.94 -2.24 10.59
C ASP A 203 -39.89 -2.66 9.54
N ASN A 204 -39.73 -3.96 9.34
CA ASN A 204 -38.87 -4.57 8.32
C ASN A 204 -37.43 -4.06 8.34
N PHE A 205 -36.84 -3.94 9.54
CA PHE A 205 -35.44 -3.58 9.65
C PHE A 205 -34.53 -4.61 8.97
N SER A 206 -33.58 -4.10 8.20
CA SER A 206 -32.52 -4.88 7.58
C SER A 206 -31.18 -4.20 7.82
N LEU A 207 -30.23 -4.94 8.36
CA LEU A 207 -28.86 -4.55 8.57
C LEU A 207 -27.95 -5.52 7.82
N ARG A 208 -27.27 -5.01 6.80
CA ARG A 208 -26.36 -5.82 5.97
C ARG A 208 -25.08 -5.05 5.69
N GLU A 209 -23.99 -5.78 5.48
CA GLU A 209 -22.74 -5.16 5.03
C GLU A 209 -22.93 -4.46 3.67
N ALA A 210 -22.34 -3.27 3.55
CA ALA A 210 -22.31 -2.48 2.33
C ALA A 210 -20.86 -2.30 1.88
N LEU A 211 -20.65 -2.41 0.58
CA LEU A 211 -19.36 -2.30 -0.09
C LEU A 211 -19.45 -1.24 -1.18
N PRO A 212 -18.33 -0.69 -1.67
CA PRO A 212 -18.38 0.23 -2.81
C PRO A 212 -18.90 -0.41 -4.09
N CYS A 213 -18.53 -1.64 -4.38
CA CYS A 213 -19.04 -2.41 -5.52
C CYS A 213 -18.95 -3.90 -5.20
N ALA A 214 -19.48 -4.75 -6.09
CA ALA A 214 -19.25 -6.20 -6.04
C ALA A 214 -17.74 -6.49 -5.90
N GLY A 215 -17.30 -7.64 -5.39
CA GLY A 215 -15.88 -8.03 -5.36
C GLY A 215 -14.89 -7.15 -4.58
N PHE A 216 -15.32 -6.02 -4.00
CA PHE A 216 -14.52 -5.23 -3.09
C PHE A 216 -14.27 -5.98 -1.78
N ARG A 217 -13.03 -5.98 -1.29
CA ARG A 217 -12.66 -6.61 -0.03
C ARG A 217 -12.66 -5.61 1.11
N ALA A 218 -13.56 -5.80 2.08
CA ALA A 218 -13.61 -4.94 3.27
C ALA A 218 -12.28 -4.98 4.05
N GLY A 219 -11.92 -3.85 4.68
CA GLY A 219 -10.71 -3.70 5.49
C GLY A 219 -9.42 -3.40 4.71
N ALA A 220 -9.47 -3.31 3.38
CA ALA A 220 -8.32 -2.94 2.56
C ALA A 220 -8.73 -2.10 1.35
N LEU A 221 -7.82 -1.24 0.88
CA LEU A 221 -7.96 -0.48 -0.36
C LEU A 221 -6.58 -0.32 -1.00
N CYS A 222 -6.43 -0.78 -2.23
CA CYS A 222 -5.20 -0.62 -3.00
C CYS A 222 -5.51 -0.17 -4.41
N GLY A 223 -4.73 0.79 -4.93
CA GLY A 223 -4.96 1.31 -6.26
C GLY A 223 -3.87 2.21 -6.80
N LEU A 224 -4.06 2.61 -8.05
CA LEU A 224 -3.30 3.61 -8.77
C LEU A 224 -4.26 4.60 -9.43
N VAL A 225 -3.98 5.89 -9.28
CA VAL A 225 -4.72 6.98 -9.93
C VAL A 225 -3.76 7.78 -10.80
N GLU A 226 -4.10 7.95 -12.07
CA GLU A 226 -3.43 8.79 -13.05
C GLU A 226 -4.35 9.98 -13.34
N ALA A 227 -3.86 11.20 -13.12
CA ALA A 227 -4.63 12.44 -13.18
C ALA A 227 -3.76 13.61 -13.66
N THR A 228 -4.37 14.67 -14.21
CA THR A 228 -3.70 15.96 -14.50
C THR A 228 -4.30 17.05 -13.63
N THR A 229 -3.44 17.78 -12.92
CA THR A 229 -3.89 18.90 -12.07
C THR A 229 -4.62 19.98 -12.87
N PRO A 230 -5.52 20.76 -12.25
CA PRO A 230 -6.15 21.91 -12.89
C PRO A 230 -5.12 22.87 -13.52
N ALA A 231 -5.47 23.51 -14.64
CA ALA A 231 -4.56 24.37 -15.38
C ALA A 231 -4.09 25.62 -14.60
N SER A 232 -4.83 26.04 -13.57
CA SER A 232 -4.44 27.12 -12.67
C SER A 232 -4.36 26.63 -11.23
N GLY A 233 -3.44 27.22 -10.45
CA GLY A 233 -3.35 27.00 -9.00
C GLY A 233 -4.64 27.48 -8.33
N GLY A 234 -5.53 26.54 -8.00
CA GLY A 234 -6.84 26.81 -7.38
C GLY A 234 -6.86 26.53 -5.88
N THR A 235 -8.06 26.44 -5.31
CA THR A 235 -8.33 26.09 -3.88
C THR A 235 -8.00 24.64 -3.51
N GLY A 236 -7.30 23.90 -4.38
CA GLY A 236 -7.20 22.44 -4.33
C GLY A 236 -8.47 21.72 -4.79
N GLY A 237 -8.41 20.38 -4.80
CA GLY A 237 -9.52 19.52 -5.19
C GLY A 237 -9.29 18.06 -4.82
N VAL A 238 -10.39 17.34 -4.57
CA VAL A 238 -10.35 15.91 -4.25
C VAL A 238 -10.30 15.08 -5.53
N VAL A 239 -9.15 14.45 -5.78
CA VAL A 239 -8.97 13.56 -6.94
C VAL A 239 -9.80 12.29 -6.77
N PHE A 240 -9.78 11.73 -5.57
CA PHE A 240 -10.43 10.47 -5.25
C PHE A 240 -10.80 10.42 -3.77
N GLN A 241 -11.94 9.80 -3.46
CA GLN A 241 -12.34 9.46 -2.09
C GLN A 241 -13.04 8.10 -2.03
N ALA A 242 -12.68 7.29 -1.03
CA ALA A 242 -13.52 6.21 -0.54
C ALA A 242 -14.13 6.62 0.80
N ASP A 243 -15.42 6.38 1.03
CA ASP A 243 -16.09 6.72 2.30
C ASP A 243 -17.20 5.75 2.67
N ASP A 244 -17.70 5.89 3.89
CA ASP A 244 -18.71 5.02 4.52
C ASP A 244 -20.15 5.23 4.05
N ASN A 245 -20.37 6.17 3.13
CA ASN A 245 -21.68 6.61 2.68
C ASN A 245 -22.67 7.04 3.83
N ALA A 246 -22.18 7.49 5.01
CA ALA A 246 -22.95 8.21 6.05
C ALA A 246 -23.55 9.61 5.70
N GLU A 247 -24.84 9.81 5.98
CA GLU A 247 -25.52 11.11 5.83
C GLU A 247 -26.02 11.58 7.19
N PHE A 248 -26.27 12.88 7.34
CA PHE A 248 -26.92 13.42 8.52
C PHE A 248 -27.96 14.48 8.10
N ASN A 249 -29.25 14.19 8.26
CA ASN A 249 -30.34 15.09 7.88
C ASN A 249 -30.28 15.55 6.41
N ALA A 250 -30.12 14.62 5.46
CA ALA A 250 -29.89 14.91 4.04
C ALA A 250 -28.62 15.72 3.72
N ASN A 251 -27.77 15.99 4.73
CA ASN A 251 -26.47 16.59 4.51
C ASN A 251 -25.39 15.51 4.50
N TRP A 252 -24.37 15.76 3.69
CA TRP A 252 -23.22 14.89 3.62
C TRP A 252 -22.39 14.97 4.91
N PHE A 253 -22.03 13.81 5.44
CA PHE A 253 -21.27 13.73 6.68
C PHE A 253 -19.96 12.98 6.47
N GLU A 254 -18.85 13.73 6.48
CA GLU A 254 -17.51 13.21 6.17
C GLU A 254 -16.73 12.86 7.42
N ARG A 255 -17.07 11.72 8.03
CA ARG A 255 -16.38 11.25 9.23
C ARG A 255 -15.31 10.20 8.94
N ASN A 256 -15.62 9.27 8.04
CA ASN A 256 -14.76 8.15 7.71
C ASN A 256 -14.47 8.14 6.22
N PHE A 257 -13.20 8.29 5.87
CA PHE A 257 -12.78 8.29 4.48
C PHE A 257 -11.30 7.96 4.30
N ILE A 258 -10.97 7.55 3.08
CA ILE A 258 -9.62 7.56 2.52
C ILE A 258 -9.66 8.49 1.31
N ARG A 259 -8.74 9.45 1.22
CA ARG A 259 -8.80 10.53 0.23
C ARG A 259 -7.43 10.79 -0.38
N LEU A 260 -7.42 11.00 -1.70
CA LEU A 260 -6.32 11.66 -2.41
C LEU A 260 -6.76 13.08 -2.76
N ILE A 261 -6.04 14.07 -2.24
CA ILE A 261 -6.33 15.49 -2.43
C ILE A 261 -5.09 16.21 -2.99
N TRP A 262 -5.30 17.12 -3.92
CA TRP A 262 -4.33 18.15 -4.26
C TRP A 262 -4.74 19.42 -3.52
N ASP A 263 -3.95 19.89 -2.57
CA ASP A 263 -4.34 21.01 -1.71
C ASP A 263 -4.04 22.38 -2.34
N ALA A 264 -4.47 23.45 -1.66
CA ALA A 264 -4.25 24.83 -2.14
C ALA A 264 -2.76 25.23 -2.20
N SER A 265 -1.88 24.47 -1.55
CA SER A 265 -0.42 24.62 -1.63
C SER A 265 0.21 23.77 -2.74
N GLN A 266 -0.61 23.12 -3.57
CA GLN A 266 -0.21 22.25 -4.67
C GLN A 266 0.47 20.95 -4.23
N HIS A 267 0.28 20.52 -2.99
CA HIS A 267 0.74 19.23 -2.50
C HIS A 267 -0.31 18.15 -2.75
N LEU A 268 0.13 16.98 -3.21
CA LEU A 268 -0.69 15.77 -3.17
C LEU A 268 -0.62 15.16 -1.78
N ARG A 269 -1.77 14.89 -1.18
CA ARG A 269 -1.87 14.26 0.14
C ARG A 269 -2.77 13.02 0.11
N PHE A 270 -2.32 11.97 0.76
CA PHE A 270 -3.12 10.79 1.04
C PHE A 270 -3.59 10.84 2.50
N VAL A 271 -4.89 11.04 2.70
CA VAL A 271 -5.50 11.33 3.99
C VAL A 271 -6.45 10.20 4.39
N VAL A 272 -6.36 9.77 5.65
CA VAL A 272 -7.28 8.80 6.24
C VAL A 272 -7.93 9.40 7.48
N SER A 273 -9.26 9.36 7.50
CA SER A 273 -10.07 9.74 8.66
C SER A 273 -10.86 8.55 9.17
N PHE A 274 -10.85 8.36 10.49
CA PHE A 274 -11.69 7.39 11.19
C PHE A 274 -12.25 8.00 12.46
N GLY A 275 -13.54 8.27 12.46
CA GLY A 275 -14.19 8.99 13.53
C GLY A 275 -15.05 8.15 14.45
N GLY A 276 -14.61 6.96 14.90
CA GLY A 276 -15.44 5.96 15.60
C GLY A 276 -16.33 6.47 16.75
N SER A 277 -16.03 7.63 17.35
CA SER A 277 -16.81 8.32 18.40
C SER A 277 -17.88 9.31 17.89
N GLY A 278 -17.97 9.56 16.59
CA GLY A 278 -18.96 10.46 15.97
C GLY A 278 -18.39 11.78 15.43
N THR A 279 -17.09 12.01 15.57
CA THR A 279 -16.40 13.20 15.03
C THR A 279 -15.37 12.80 14.00
N GLN A 280 -15.16 13.61 12.95
CA GLN A 280 -14.05 13.38 12.02
C GLN A 280 -12.72 13.42 12.78
N VAL A 281 -11.86 12.42 12.56
CA VAL A 281 -10.51 12.35 13.14
C VAL A 281 -9.56 11.92 12.05
N GLU A 282 -8.78 12.88 11.56
CA GLU A 282 -7.66 12.62 10.67
C GLU A 282 -6.54 11.93 11.46
N GLN A 283 -6.21 10.70 11.07
CA GLN A 283 -5.21 9.87 11.74
C GLN A 283 -3.97 9.63 10.87
N VAL A 284 -4.10 9.82 9.55
CA VAL A 284 -3.00 9.70 8.59
C VAL A 284 -3.11 10.84 7.58
N ASN A 285 -2.00 11.52 7.33
CA ASN A 285 -1.85 12.56 6.32
C ASN A 285 -0.45 12.45 5.72
N LEU A 286 -0.34 11.70 4.64
CA LEU A 286 0.92 11.49 3.93
C LEU A 286 1.08 12.57 2.86
N ASP A 287 2.08 13.43 3.03
CA ASP A 287 2.46 14.42 2.02
C ASP A 287 3.32 13.77 0.94
N LEU A 288 2.77 13.61 -0.26
CA LEU A 288 3.42 12.93 -1.38
C LEU A 288 4.31 13.87 -2.20
N GLY A 289 4.30 15.17 -1.88
CA GLY A 289 5.06 16.21 -2.55
C GLY A 289 4.24 17.11 -3.47
N VAL A 290 4.93 18.12 -3.99
CA VAL A 290 4.36 19.16 -4.85
C VAL A 290 4.14 18.64 -6.27
N VAL A 291 2.96 18.92 -6.83
CA VAL A 291 2.67 18.77 -8.26
C VAL A 291 2.12 20.10 -8.76
N ALA A 292 2.85 20.73 -9.69
CA ALA A 292 2.46 22.02 -10.24
C ALA A 292 1.09 21.95 -10.94
N ALA A 293 0.43 23.10 -11.08
CA ALA A 293 -0.78 23.22 -11.90
C ALA A 293 -0.54 22.77 -13.36
N GLY A 294 -1.55 22.22 -14.01
CA GLY A 294 -1.50 21.69 -15.39
C GLY A 294 -0.54 20.52 -15.61
N THR A 295 -0.14 19.81 -14.56
CA THR A 295 0.88 18.75 -14.61
C THR A 295 0.23 17.38 -14.43
N ALA A 296 0.57 16.44 -15.31
CA ALA A 296 0.17 15.04 -15.20
C ALA A 296 0.94 14.36 -14.06
N PHE A 297 0.25 13.50 -13.31
CA PHE A 297 0.82 12.74 -12.20
C PHE A 297 0.17 11.36 -12.08
N ALA A 298 0.84 10.48 -11.36
CA ALA A 298 0.30 9.18 -10.98
C ALA A 298 0.60 8.90 -9.50
N VAL A 299 -0.39 8.43 -8.74
CA VAL A 299 -0.25 8.08 -7.33
C VAL A 299 -0.67 6.64 -7.11
N GLY A 300 0.23 5.84 -6.55
CA GLY A 300 -0.09 4.52 -6.02
C GLY A 300 -0.39 4.60 -4.53
N PHE A 301 -1.30 3.75 -4.05
CA PHE A 301 -1.56 3.57 -2.62
C PHE A 301 -1.95 2.14 -2.27
N THR A 302 -1.65 1.75 -1.03
CA THR A 302 -2.17 0.55 -0.38
C THR A 302 -2.48 0.91 1.07
N ALA A 303 -3.68 0.57 1.51
CA ALA A 303 -4.20 0.90 2.83
C ALA A 303 -4.89 -0.31 3.42
N LYS A 304 -4.56 -0.62 4.67
CA LYS A 304 -5.24 -1.58 5.53
C LYS A 304 -5.03 -1.15 6.98
N ASP A 305 -5.66 -1.86 7.91
CA ASP A 305 -5.53 -1.55 9.34
C ASP A 305 -4.05 -1.53 9.78
N GLY A 306 -3.63 -0.45 10.43
CA GLY A 306 -2.26 -0.23 10.89
C GLY A 306 -1.20 -0.04 9.80
N GLU A 307 -1.54 0.00 8.51
CA GLU A 307 -0.54 0.08 7.43
C GLU A 307 -1.10 0.85 6.23
N TYR A 308 -0.62 2.09 6.07
CA TYR A 308 -1.00 3.00 5.00
C TYR A 308 0.25 3.42 4.25
N ARG A 309 0.29 3.18 2.94
CA ARG A 309 1.36 3.62 2.06
C ARG A 309 0.80 4.33 0.85
N ALA A 310 1.46 5.41 0.45
CA ALA A 310 1.16 6.10 -0.79
C ALA A 310 2.45 6.70 -1.37
N ALA A 311 2.50 6.82 -2.69
CA ALA A 311 3.62 7.44 -3.37
C ALA A 311 3.13 8.15 -4.63
N LEU A 312 3.57 9.39 -4.83
CA LEU A 312 3.67 9.98 -6.16
C LEU A 312 4.68 9.13 -6.95
N MET A 313 4.27 8.59 -8.10
CA MET A 313 5.14 7.74 -8.90
C MET A 313 6.46 8.45 -9.19
N GLY A 314 7.55 7.73 -8.95
CA GLY A 314 8.88 8.28 -9.06
C GLY A 314 9.42 9.00 -7.81
N GLN A 315 8.62 9.16 -6.75
CA GLN A 315 9.05 9.68 -5.45
C GLN A 315 9.16 8.56 -4.40
N PRO A 316 9.86 8.80 -3.27
CA PRO A 316 9.88 7.89 -2.14
C PRO A 316 8.48 7.59 -1.60
N VAL A 317 8.25 6.33 -1.25
CA VAL A 317 7.03 5.89 -0.57
C VAL A 317 6.90 6.60 0.78
N GLN A 318 5.75 7.23 0.99
CA GLN A 318 5.33 7.72 2.30
C GLN A 318 4.50 6.65 2.99
N GLN A 319 4.62 6.56 4.31
CA GLN A 319 3.88 5.56 5.07
C GLN A 319 3.50 6.01 6.48
N ALA A 320 2.40 5.46 6.98
CA ALA A 320 2.01 5.45 8.38
C ALA A 320 1.74 4.00 8.81
N LEU A 321 2.39 3.58 9.90
CA LEU A 321 2.30 2.21 10.44
C LEU A 321 1.36 2.12 11.66
N SER A 322 0.35 2.98 11.67
CA SER A 322 -0.70 3.04 12.68
C SER A 322 -1.97 3.64 12.08
N GLY A 323 -3.10 3.50 12.78
CA GLY A 323 -4.40 4.02 12.36
C GLY A 323 -5.39 2.93 12.01
N THR A 324 -6.67 3.22 12.21
CA THR A 324 -7.79 2.29 12.07
C THR A 324 -8.44 2.37 10.68
N PHE A 325 -8.56 1.27 9.95
CA PHE A 325 -9.12 1.33 8.59
C PHE A 325 -10.62 1.70 8.63
N PRO A 326 -11.07 2.75 7.91
CA PRO A 326 -12.47 3.14 7.90
C PRO A 326 -13.34 2.12 7.16
N GLY A 327 -14.60 1.97 7.58
CA GLY A 327 -15.58 1.24 6.79
C GLY A 327 -15.89 1.99 5.49
N LEU A 328 -15.84 1.31 4.35
CA LEU A 328 -16.05 1.93 3.04
C LEU A 328 -17.28 1.33 2.36
N ALA A 329 -18.22 2.18 1.95
CA ALA A 329 -19.41 1.82 1.21
C ALA A 329 -19.50 2.50 -0.16
N ALA A 330 -18.65 3.49 -0.46
CA ALA A 330 -18.66 4.19 -1.75
C ALA A 330 -17.25 4.60 -2.19
N LEU A 331 -17.07 4.74 -3.51
CA LEU A 331 -15.91 5.38 -4.13
C LEU A 331 -16.39 6.59 -4.94
N ARG A 332 -15.61 7.66 -4.96
CA ARG A 332 -15.91 8.93 -5.65
C ARG A 332 -14.69 9.40 -6.41
N LEU A 333 -14.85 9.66 -7.71
CA LEU A 333 -13.79 10.19 -8.57
C LEU A 333 -14.05 11.67 -8.84
N GLY A 334 -13.04 12.49 -8.57
CA GLY A 334 -13.05 13.93 -8.81
C GLY A 334 -13.85 14.75 -7.79
N ARG A 335 -14.21 14.16 -6.66
CA ARG A 335 -14.91 14.88 -5.59
C ARG A 335 -14.78 14.17 -4.26
N GLY A 336 -14.87 14.95 -3.19
CA GLY A 336 -15.23 14.40 -1.90
C GLY A 336 -16.73 14.10 -1.87
N ARG A 337 -17.18 13.68 -0.71
CA ARG A 337 -18.60 13.56 -0.49
C ARG A 337 -19.22 14.93 -0.29
N SER A 338 -18.66 15.76 0.58
CA SER A 338 -19.16 17.10 0.88
C SER A 338 -19.04 18.04 -0.35
N SER A 339 -19.94 19.03 -0.49
CA SER A 339 -19.81 20.10 -1.51
C SER A 339 -18.76 21.12 -1.10
N VAL A 340 -18.38 21.11 0.18
CA VAL A 340 -17.33 21.95 0.76
C VAL A 340 -15.94 21.37 0.48
N SER A 341 -15.83 20.04 0.32
CA SER A 341 -14.59 19.39 -0.11
C SER A 341 -14.43 19.56 -1.62
N GLY A 342 -13.56 20.49 -2.03
CA GLY A 342 -13.42 21.01 -3.39
C GLY A 342 -13.52 19.97 -4.51
N LEU A 343 -14.32 20.31 -5.52
CA LEU A 343 -14.46 19.52 -6.75
C LEU A 343 -13.15 19.52 -7.52
N TRP A 344 -12.82 18.37 -8.11
CA TRP A 344 -11.70 18.26 -9.03
C TRP A 344 -12.06 18.91 -10.36
N SER A 345 -11.31 19.93 -10.74
CA SER A 345 -11.43 20.59 -12.05
C SER A 345 -10.33 20.18 -13.04
N GLY A 346 -9.43 19.29 -12.63
CA GLY A 346 -8.47 18.64 -13.52
C GLY A 346 -9.10 17.45 -14.25
N SER A 347 -8.27 16.67 -14.94
CA SER A 347 -8.69 15.39 -15.55
C SER A 347 -8.23 14.21 -14.70
N ILE A 348 -9.01 13.13 -14.76
CA ILE A 348 -8.63 11.82 -14.23
C ILE A 348 -8.53 10.91 -15.45
N GLU A 349 -7.31 10.55 -15.85
CA GLU A 349 -7.08 9.76 -17.05
C GLU A 349 -7.31 8.28 -16.81
N ARG A 350 -6.90 7.76 -15.65
CA ARG A 350 -7.04 6.33 -15.34
C ARG A 350 -7.13 6.04 -13.85
N VAL A 351 -7.97 5.08 -13.49
CA VAL A 351 -8.00 4.48 -12.14
C VAL A 351 -7.89 2.97 -12.21
N ARG A 352 -7.05 2.41 -11.34
CA ARG A 352 -6.90 0.96 -11.14
C ARG A 352 -7.07 0.64 -9.67
N PHE A 353 -7.95 -0.30 -9.33
CA PHE A 353 -8.09 -0.83 -7.97
C PHE A 353 -7.81 -2.33 -7.95
N PHE A 354 -7.10 -2.77 -6.91
CA PHE A 354 -6.71 -4.16 -6.70
C PHE A 354 -7.54 -4.76 -5.56
N SER A 355 -7.88 -6.05 -5.66
CA SER A 355 -8.73 -6.73 -4.69
C SER A 355 -8.03 -7.04 -3.37
N GLU A 356 -6.70 -7.10 -3.39
CA GLU A 356 -5.87 -7.42 -2.22
C GLU A 356 -4.87 -6.28 -1.95
N PRO A 357 -4.60 -5.97 -0.67
CA PRO A 357 -3.56 -5.02 -0.32
C PRO A 357 -2.19 -5.57 -0.72
N MET A 358 -1.36 -4.72 -1.32
CA MET A 358 -0.01 -5.11 -1.74
C MET A 358 0.93 -5.20 -0.53
N SER A 359 1.87 -6.14 -0.60
CA SER A 359 3.03 -6.14 0.30
C SER A 359 3.89 -4.90 0.04
N GLU A 360 4.83 -4.60 0.95
CA GLU A 360 5.77 -3.50 0.76
C GLU A 360 6.57 -3.66 -0.54
N GLU A 361 7.07 -4.86 -0.80
CA GLU A 361 7.88 -5.18 -1.96
C GLU A 361 7.10 -5.06 -3.27
N GLN A 362 5.87 -5.56 -3.27
CA GLN A 362 4.97 -5.45 -4.41
C GLN A 362 4.61 -3.98 -4.67
N PHE A 363 4.27 -3.23 -3.62
CA PHE A 363 3.92 -1.82 -3.72
C PHE A 363 5.09 -0.98 -4.23
N ALA A 364 6.28 -1.17 -3.67
CA ALA A 364 7.49 -0.49 -4.12
C ALA A 364 7.82 -0.80 -5.59
N GLY A 365 7.66 -2.05 -6.02
CA GLY A 365 7.80 -2.43 -7.44
C GLY A 365 6.75 -1.75 -8.33
N LEU A 366 5.49 -1.68 -7.89
CA LEU A 366 4.44 -0.99 -8.64
C LEU A 366 4.74 0.50 -8.83
N VAL A 367 5.01 1.23 -7.74
CA VAL A 367 5.17 2.69 -7.78
C VAL A 367 6.50 3.13 -8.38
N ALA A 368 7.49 2.23 -8.42
CA ALA A 368 8.74 2.47 -9.14
C ALA A 368 8.51 2.55 -10.65
N GLY A 369 7.54 1.81 -11.20
CA GLY A 369 7.20 1.86 -12.63
C GLY A 369 8.39 1.52 -13.53
N SER A 370 8.78 2.44 -14.41
CA SER A 370 10.01 2.32 -15.23
C SER A 370 11.28 2.78 -14.50
N GLY A 371 11.21 2.94 -13.18
CA GLY A 371 12.30 3.40 -12.33
C GLY A 371 13.47 2.43 -12.21
N VAL A 372 14.36 2.77 -11.30
CA VAL A 372 15.63 2.10 -11.07
C VAL A 372 15.60 1.36 -9.74
N VAL A 373 16.30 0.23 -9.65
CA VAL A 373 16.66 -0.41 -8.38
C VAL A 373 18.17 -0.37 -8.17
N ALA A 374 18.59 0.12 -7.02
CA ALA A 374 19.97 0.19 -6.56
C ALA A 374 20.27 -0.97 -5.60
N TRP A 375 20.99 -2.00 -6.07
CA TRP A 375 21.39 -3.16 -5.28
C TRP A 375 22.82 -3.03 -4.79
N GLY A 376 23.05 -3.32 -3.51
CA GLY A 376 24.41 -3.36 -2.98
C GLY A 376 24.52 -3.50 -1.47
N ASP A 377 25.63 -2.99 -0.94
CA ASP A 377 26.02 -3.10 0.47
C ASP A 377 25.81 -1.77 1.24
N SER A 378 26.68 -1.45 2.21
CA SER A 378 26.63 -0.22 3.00
C SER A 378 26.83 1.04 2.17
N LEU A 379 27.62 0.98 1.09
CA LEU A 379 27.80 2.11 0.18
C LEU A 379 26.48 2.38 -0.58
N THR A 380 25.77 1.33 -0.95
CA THR A 380 24.44 1.48 -1.58
C THR A 380 23.36 1.92 -0.59
N ALA A 381 23.48 1.49 0.67
CA ALA A 381 22.66 1.99 1.77
C ALA A 381 22.99 3.46 2.13
N SER A 382 24.07 4.01 1.55
CA SER A 382 24.64 5.32 1.84
C SER A 382 25.01 5.54 3.30
N ALA A 383 25.65 4.55 3.93
CA ALA A 383 26.27 4.73 5.24
C ALA A 383 27.24 5.93 5.18
N GLY A 384 27.21 6.80 6.19
CA GLY A 384 28.00 8.04 6.19
C GLY A 384 27.30 9.29 5.65
N ALA A 385 26.15 9.14 4.98
CA ALA A 385 25.30 10.27 4.61
C ALA A 385 24.53 10.83 5.82
N THR A 386 24.25 12.13 5.80
CA THR A 386 23.39 12.79 6.79
C THR A 386 21.99 12.17 6.78
N GLY A 387 21.48 11.85 7.97
CA GLY A 387 20.21 11.13 8.12
C GLY A 387 20.32 9.62 7.87
N GLY A 388 21.52 9.09 7.65
CA GLY A 388 21.79 7.67 7.47
C GLY A 388 21.05 7.07 6.26
N SER A 389 20.76 5.77 6.34
CA SER A 389 20.14 5.02 5.24
C SER A 389 18.70 5.42 4.89
N THR A 390 18.09 6.30 5.69
CA THR A 390 16.75 6.87 5.48
C THR A 390 16.80 8.34 5.06
N GLY A 391 17.97 8.97 4.99
CA GLY A 391 18.14 10.39 4.71
C GLY A 391 17.95 10.78 3.23
N SER A 392 17.63 12.05 2.99
CA SER A 392 17.54 12.64 1.65
C SER A 392 18.89 12.78 0.94
N ALA A 393 20.00 12.75 1.69
CA ALA A 393 21.37 12.86 1.17
C ALA A 393 21.94 11.55 0.61
N THR A 394 21.20 10.45 0.73
CA THR A 394 21.64 9.17 0.18
C THR A 394 21.69 9.21 -1.36
N TYR A 395 22.62 8.49 -1.99
CA TYR A 395 22.78 8.59 -3.46
C TYR A 395 21.53 8.19 -4.27
N PRO A 396 20.69 7.20 -3.88
CA PRO A 396 19.44 6.92 -4.58
C PRO A 396 18.42 8.05 -4.40
N ALA A 397 18.37 8.69 -3.22
CA ALA A 397 17.47 9.83 -2.98
C ALA A 397 17.90 11.06 -3.81
N VAL A 398 19.20 11.33 -3.88
CA VAL A 398 19.74 12.39 -4.74
C VAL A 398 19.48 12.06 -6.21
N ALA A 399 19.74 10.83 -6.66
CA ALA A 399 19.55 10.43 -8.06
C ALA A 399 18.09 10.59 -8.54
N GLN A 400 17.11 10.34 -7.67
CA GLN A 400 15.68 10.53 -7.99
C GLN A 400 15.36 11.95 -8.48
N THR A 401 16.06 12.96 -7.94
CA THR A 401 15.81 14.38 -8.27
C THR A 401 16.50 14.82 -9.56
N LEU A 402 17.46 14.04 -10.06
CA LEU A 402 18.19 14.33 -11.31
C LEU A 402 17.38 13.98 -12.56
N PHE A 403 16.41 13.06 -12.46
CA PHE A 403 15.53 12.69 -13.57
C PHE A 403 14.46 13.75 -13.84
N SER A 404 14.14 13.94 -15.12
CA SER A 404 13.02 14.78 -15.58
C SER A 404 12.15 14.01 -16.60
N PRO A 405 10.88 13.67 -16.26
CA PRO A 405 10.27 13.78 -14.94
C PRO A 405 11.00 12.88 -13.92
N ARG A 406 10.83 13.16 -12.62
CA ARG A 406 11.48 12.39 -11.55
C ARG A 406 11.13 10.90 -11.67
N ARG A 407 12.11 10.03 -11.44
CA ARG A 407 11.96 8.56 -11.44
C ARG A 407 12.40 8.00 -10.10
N ALA A 408 11.77 6.92 -9.66
CA ALA A 408 12.10 6.28 -8.40
C ALA A 408 13.46 5.57 -8.55
N VAL A 409 14.26 5.62 -7.49
CA VAL A 409 15.47 4.82 -7.36
C VAL A 409 15.34 4.02 -6.07
N VAL A 410 14.78 2.82 -6.20
CA VAL A 410 14.50 1.92 -5.08
C VAL A 410 15.82 1.44 -4.50
N ARG A 411 16.06 1.76 -3.23
CA ARG A 411 17.27 1.39 -2.51
C ARG A 411 17.16 -0.03 -1.97
N GLN A 412 18.13 -0.89 -2.30
CA GLN A 412 18.27 -2.26 -1.81
C GLN A 412 19.68 -2.52 -1.25
N GLY A 413 20.29 -1.49 -0.65
CA GLY A 413 21.57 -1.58 0.04
C GLY A 413 21.41 -2.13 1.47
N VAL A 414 22.26 -3.09 1.86
CA VAL A 414 22.29 -3.62 3.23
C VAL A 414 23.73 -3.66 3.73
N GLY A 415 24.00 -2.99 4.85
CA GLY A 415 25.34 -2.87 5.40
C GLY A 415 26.00 -4.21 5.69
N GLY A 416 27.28 -4.34 5.35
CA GLY A 416 28.09 -5.54 5.61
C GLY A 416 27.78 -6.77 4.75
N GLN A 417 26.81 -6.70 3.83
CA GLN A 417 26.53 -7.84 2.96
C GLN A 417 27.60 -8.02 1.87
N THR A 418 27.97 -9.27 1.63
CA THR A 418 28.82 -9.73 0.52
C THR A 418 28.06 -9.68 -0.81
N SER A 419 28.80 -9.70 -1.93
CA SER A 419 28.21 -9.83 -3.26
C SER A 419 27.30 -11.06 -3.40
N THR A 420 27.66 -12.18 -2.79
CA THR A 420 26.86 -13.42 -2.79
C THR A 420 25.50 -13.23 -2.11
N GLN A 421 25.46 -12.58 -0.94
CA GLN A 421 24.21 -12.35 -0.21
C GLN A 421 23.28 -11.40 -0.96
N ILE A 422 23.84 -10.34 -1.57
CA ILE A 422 23.07 -9.39 -2.37
C ILE A 422 22.51 -10.10 -3.62
N ALA A 423 23.33 -10.86 -4.35
CA ALA A 423 22.88 -11.64 -5.49
C ALA A 423 21.82 -12.69 -5.09
N ALA A 424 21.89 -13.23 -3.88
CA ALA A 424 20.87 -14.13 -3.36
C ALA A 424 19.53 -13.42 -3.08
N ARG A 425 19.54 -12.20 -2.51
CA ARG A 425 18.33 -11.36 -2.36
C ARG A 425 17.69 -11.00 -3.70
N MET A 426 18.49 -10.90 -4.76
CA MET A 426 18.03 -10.68 -6.14
C MET A 426 17.43 -11.95 -6.78
N ASN A 427 17.42 -13.10 -6.11
CA ASN A 427 17.10 -14.42 -6.68
C ASN A 427 18.07 -14.86 -7.80
N ALA A 428 19.27 -14.28 -7.88
CA ALA A 428 20.30 -14.65 -8.84
C ALA A 428 21.14 -15.84 -8.35
N VAL A 429 21.38 -15.87 -7.03
CA VAL A 429 21.98 -17.01 -6.32
C VAL A 429 20.87 -17.69 -5.52
N PRO A 430 20.69 -19.02 -5.60
CA PRO A 430 19.60 -19.67 -4.88
C PRO A 430 19.87 -19.70 -3.37
N ILE A 431 18.87 -19.28 -2.60
CA ILE A 431 18.78 -19.54 -1.16
C ILE A 431 18.07 -20.89 -1.01
N LEU A 432 18.84 -21.94 -0.78
CA LEU A 432 18.32 -23.28 -0.54
C LEU A 432 18.13 -23.46 0.96
N VAL A 433 16.96 -23.97 1.36
CA VAL A 433 16.63 -24.16 2.77
C VAL A 433 16.04 -25.55 3.02
N THR A 434 16.31 -26.07 4.21
CA THR A 434 15.66 -27.27 4.76
C THR A 434 14.92 -26.89 6.03
N VAL A 435 13.69 -27.37 6.20
CA VAL A 435 12.84 -27.05 7.36
C VAL A 435 12.65 -28.25 8.28
N ALA A 436 12.50 -27.98 9.57
CA ALA A 436 12.22 -28.99 10.58
C ALA A 436 10.95 -29.76 10.24
N GLY A 437 11.01 -31.10 10.32
CA GLY A 437 9.87 -31.97 10.00
C GLY A 437 9.49 -32.04 8.51
N GLY A 438 10.22 -31.37 7.61
CA GLY A 438 10.00 -31.47 6.17
C GLY A 438 8.66 -30.90 5.68
N ALA A 439 8.01 -30.02 6.44
CA ALA A 439 6.74 -29.41 6.05
C ALA A 439 6.51 -28.03 6.70
N ILE A 440 5.81 -27.15 5.98
CA ILE A 440 5.23 -25.92 6.53
C ILE A 440 3.92 -26.30 7.25
N PRO A 441 3.72 -25.92 8.53
CA PRO A 441 2.52 -26.26 9.28
C PRO A 441 1.28 -25.51 8.78
N ALA A 442 0.11 -25.91 9.27
CA ALA A 442 -1.16 -25.27 8.93
C ALA A 442 -1.19 -23.79 9.34
N SER A 443 -0.55 -23.46 10.46
CA SER A 443 -0.33 -22.11 10.98
C SER A 443 0.92 -22.09 11.86
N GLY A 444 1.40 -20.90 12.20
CA GLY A 444 2.57 -20.71 13.06
C GLY A 444 3.93 -20.88 12.34
N PRO A 445 5.04 -20.73 13.09
CA PRO A 445 6.39 -20.83 12.55
C PRO A 445 6.85 -22.27 12.32
N VAL A 446 7.73 -22.47 11.34
CA VAL A 446 8.58 -23.65 11.18
C VAL A 446 10.05 -23.25 11.20
N ALA A 447 10.88 -23.98 11.94
CA ALA A 447 12.32 -23.72 12.00
C ALA A 447 13.00 -24.15 10.70
N VAL A 448 13.98 -23.36 10.25
CA VAL A 448 14.89 -23.71 9.15
C VAL A 448 16.14 -24.35 9.75
N THR A 449 16.37 -25.61 9.45
CA THR A 449 17.48 -26.41 10.00
C THR A 449 18.76 -26.30 9.18
N ASP A 450 18.65 -25.94 7.89
CA ASP A 450 19.82 -25.68 7.04
C ASP A 450 19.53 -24.56 6.01
N LYS A 451 20.57 -23.80 5.65
CA LYS A 451 20.51 -22.69 4.69
C LYS A 451 21.82 -22.51 3.92
N SER A 452 21.75 -22.41 2.59
CA SER A 452 22.94 -22.24 1.73
C SER A 452 23.60 -20.86 1.82
N VAL A 453 22.81 -19.80 2.04
CA VAL A 453 23.27 -18.41 2.12
C VAL A 453 22.46 -17.69 3.19
N ASN A 454 23.12 -17.12 4.20
CA ASN A 454 22.45 -16.29 5.19
C ASN A 454 22.31 -14.84 4.69
N VAL A 455 21.13 -14.46 4.20
CA VAL A 455 20.84 -13.08 3.75
C VAL A 455 20.22 -12.17 4.82
N LEU A 456 19.88 -12.71 6.00
CA LEU A 456 19.28 -11.97 7.11
C LEU A 456 20.39 -11.45 8.04
N THR A 457 21.25 -10.62 7.46
CA THR A 457 22.38 -9.99 8.13
C THR A 457 22.42 -8.50 7.84
N GLY A 458 22.80 -7.71 8.83
CA GLY A 458 23.04 -6.27 8.69
C GLY A 458 24.18 -5.82 9.60
N SER A 459 25.18 -5.14 9.03
CA SER A 459 26.37 -4.64 9.73
C SER A 459 27.07 -5.70 10.61
N GLY A 460 27.12 -6.94 10.11
CA GLY A 460 27.73 -8.08 10.82
C GLY A 460 26.82 -8.82 11.81
N GLY A 461 25.66 -8.26 12.18
CA GLY A 461 24.69 -8.93 13.05
C GLY A 461 23.63 -9.73 12.30
N PHE A 462 23.06 -10.75 12.93
CA PHE A 462 21.87 -11.46 12.45
C PHE A 462 20.63 -10.65 12.78
N THR A 463 19.96 -10.14 11.74
CA THR A 463 18.82 -9.25 11.91
C THR A 463 17.93 -9.23 10.69
N GLY A 464 16.68 -8.81 10.90
CA GLY A 464 15.72 -8.56 9.85
C GLY A 464 14.89 -9.77 9.45
N SER A 465 14.09 -9.55 8.42
CA SER A 465 13.21 -10.54 7.82
C SER A 465 13.11 -10.29 6.33
N LEU A 466 12.66 -11.31 5.59
CA LEU A 466 12.49 -11.25 4.15
C LEU A 466 11.21 -11.96 3.77
N LYS A 467 10.29 -11.26 3.10
CA LYS A 467 9.11 -11.89 2.50
C LYS A 467 9.49 -12.65 1.24
N GLY A 468 8.72 -13.69 0.96
CA GLY A 468 8.94 -14.51 -0.22
C GLY A 468 8.09 -15.77 -0.22
N TRP A 469 8.53 -16.75 -1.01
CA TRP A 469 7.84 -18.02 -1.17
C TRP A 469 8.76 -19.19 -0.86
N LEU A 470 8.25 -20.15 -0.10
CA LEU A 470 8.89 -21.45 0.15
C LEU A 470 7.91 -22.55 -0.28
N ALA A 471 8.32 -23.44 -1.19
CA ALA A 471 7.45 -24.48 -1.75
C ALA A 471 6.10 -23.94 -2.27
N GLY A 472 6.10 -22.73 -2.86
CA GLY A 472 4.91 -22.05 -3.36
C GLY A 472 4.04 -21.36 -2.29
N VAL A 473 4.37 -21.52 -1.00
CA VAL A 473 3.67 -20.85 0.11
C VAL A 473 4.28 -19.49 0.35
N GLU A 474 3.46 -18.43 0.26
CA GLU A 474 3.88 -17.08 0.64
C GLU A 474 4.06 -16.97 2.15
N GLY A 475 5.14 -16.31 2.58
CA GLY A 475 5.40 -16.06 3.98
C GLY A 475 6.62 -15.17 4.21
N THR A 476 7.03 -15.13 5.47
CA THR A 476 8.17 -14.34 5.94
C THR A 476 9.22 -15.26 6.53
N MET A 477 10.45 -15.13 6.03
CA MET A 477 11.65 -15.68 6.65
C MET A 477 12.19 -14.67 7.67
N SER A 478 12.45 -15.10 8.90
CA SER A 478 12.98 -14.23 9.96
C SER A 478 14.16 -14.90 10.66
N THR A 479 15.09 -14.10 11.19
CA THR A 479 16.20 -14.60 12.01
C THR A 479 16.06 -14.13 13.46
N ASP A 480 16.48 -14.99 14.40
CA ASP A 480 16.78 -14.54 15.76
C ASP A 480 18.21 -13.94 15.83
N GLY A 481 18.59 -13.46 17.02
CA GLY A 481 19.92 -12.88 17.26
C GLY A 481 21.08 -13.88 17.21
N ALA A 482 20.79 -15.18 17.19
CA ALA A 482 21.77 -16.26 17.04
C ALA A 482 21.92 -16.72 15.57
N GLY A 483 21.12 -16.18 14.64
CA GLY A 483 21.17 -16.55 13.23
C GLY A 483 20.32 -17.75 12.86
N ASN A 484 19.44 -18.21 13.77
CA ASN A 484 18.49 -19.29 13.49
C ASN A 484 17.30 -18.71 12.74
N TRP A 485 16.94 -19.37 11.64
CA TRP A 485 15.86 -18.91 10.78
C TRP A 485 14.56 -19.64 11.09
N SER A 486 13.45 -18.92 10.93
CA SER A 486 12.10 -19.49 10.91
C SER A 486 11.32 -18.94 9.73
N PHE A 487 10.43 -19.76 9.18
CA PHE A 487 9.46 -19.36 8.16
C PHE A 487 8.05 -19.37 8.75
N VAL A 488 7.30 -18.28 8.54
CA VAL A 488 5.89 -18.17 8.91
C VAL A 488 5.09 -17.86 7.64
N ARG A 489 4.10 -18.70 7.33
CA ARG A 489 3.20 -18.44 6.20
C ARG A 489 2.31 -17.22 6.43
N SER A 490 2.03 -16.46 5.37
CA SER A 490 1.22 -15.24 5.44
C SER A 490 -0.26 -15.52 5.74
N ILE A 491 -0.77 -16.66 5.27
CA ILE A 491 -2.18 -17.07 5.41
C ILE A 491 -2.21 -18.52 5.91
N ALA A 492 -3.00 -18.79 6.95
CA ALA A 492 -3.22 -20.14 7.46
C ALA A 492 -3.86 -21.03 6.39
N GLY A 493 -3.51 -22.32 6.38
CA GLY A 493 -4.03 -23.26 5.38
C GLY A 493 -3.66 -24.70 5.70
N ALA A 494 -3.77 -25.61 4.73
CA ALA A 494 -3.30 -26.98 4.89
C ALA A 494 -1.77 -27.03 5.02
N SER A 495 -1.23 -28.02 5.75
CA SER A 495 0.21 -28.24 5.82
C SER A 495 0.77 -28.57 4.42
N VAL A 496 1.97 -28.06 4.12
CA VAL A 496 2.60 -28.19 2.80
C VAL A 496 3.96 -28.88 2.94
N PRO A 497 4.18 -30.05 2.32
CA PRO A 497 5.48 -30.72 2.29
C PRO A 497 6.57 -29.85 1.66
N VAL A 498 7.78 -29.91 2.21
CA VAL A 498 8.96 -29.18 1.74
C VAL A 498 10.14 -30.15 1.67
N SER A 499 10.63 -30.39 0.46
CA SER A 499 11.84 -31.19 0.24
C SER A 499 13.07 -30.49 0.83
N VAL A 500 14.11 -31.27 1.15
CA VAL A 500 15.43 -30.70 1.48
C VAL A 500 15.94 -29.82 0.34
N ASP A 501 16.69 -28.78 0.69
CA ASP A 501 17.24 -27.80 -0.25
C ASP A 501 16.18 -27.13 -1.15
N THR A 502 14.97 -26.93 -0.63
CA THR A 502 13.95 -26.19 -1.37
C THR A 502 14.37 -24.72 -1.49
N ARG A 503 14.25 -24.16 -2.69
CA ARG A 503 14.56 -22.75 -2.94
C ARG A 503 13.55 -21.83 -2.26
N PHE A 504 14.05 -20.88 -1.48
CA PHE A 504 13.29 -19.69 -1.08
C PHE A 504 13.41 -18.62 -2.17
N ILE A 505 12.28 -18.04 -2.57
CA ILE A 505 12.21 -16.98 -3.59
C ILE A 505 11.91 -15.66 -2.88
N CYS A 506 12.86 -14.72 -2.91
CA CYS A 506 12.76 -13.42 -2.27
C CYS A 506 11.76 -12.50 -3.00
N ALA A 507 10.85 -11.86 -2.26
CA ALA A 507 9.87 -10.93 -2.82
C ALA A 507 10.53 -9.72 -3.50
N TRP A 508 11.52 -9.10 -2.87
CA TRP A 508 12.27 -7.98 -3.47
C TRP A 508 12.92 -8.36 -4.81
N GLY A 509 13.65 -9.47 -4.83
CA GLY A 509 14.27 -9.98 -6.06
C GLY A 509 13.24 -10.30 -7.14
N GLN A 510 12.05 -10.76 -6.77
CA GLN A 510 10.98 -11.08 -7.72
C GLN A 510 10.33 -9.82 -8.30
N TYR A 511 9.89 -8.89 -7.45
CA TYR A 511 9.15 -7.69 -7.87
C TYR A 511 10.02 -6.62 -8.51
N LEU A 512 11.31 -6.57 -8.17
CA LEU A 512 12.24 -5.58 -8.75
C LEU A 512 13.01 -6.09 -9.97
N ARG A 513 12.92 -7.39 -10.31
CA ARG A 513 13.67 -8.01 -11.42
C ARG A 513 13.53 -7.26 -12.75
N GLY A 514 12.34 -6.75 -13.05
CA GLY A 514 12.04 -6.08 -14.32
C GLY A 514 12.43 -4.60 -14.39
N HIS A 515 13.07 -4.05 -13.36
CA HIS A 515 13.48 -2.64 -13.30
C HIS A 515 14.93 -2.48 -13.78
N THR A 516 15.28 -1.27 -14.26
CA THR A 516 16.68 -0.97 -14.59
C THR A 516 17.52 -1.11 -13.31
N ALA A 517 18.59 -1.90 -13.36
CA ALA A 517 19.36 -2.24 -12.16
C ALA A 517 20.70 -1.48 -12.08
N TRP A 518 20.95 -0.80 -10.96
CA TRP A 518 22.28 -0.31 -10.60
C TRP A 518 22.91 -1.27 -9.59
N LEU A 519 23.95 -1.95 -10.04
CA LEU A 519 24.61 -3.04 -9.34
C LEU A 519 25.91 -2.50 -8.73
N TRP A 520 25.94 -2.32 -7.41
CA TRP A 520 27.16 -1.89 -6.70
C TRP A 520 27.48 -2.88 -5.57
N LEU A 521 28.17 -3.96 -5.94
CA LEU A 521 28.39 -5.13 -5.10
C LEU A 521 29.88 -5.45 -5.02
N GLY A 522 30.30 -6.02 -3.89
CA GLY A 522 31.60 -6.68 -3.78
C GLY A 522 32.60 -6.00 -2.85
N ARG A 523 32.27 -4.86 -2.22
CA ARG A 523 33.17 -4.24 -1.24
C ARG A 523 33.47 -5.18 -0.08
N ASN A 524 32.47 -5.94 0.39
CA ASN A 524 32.62 -6.94 1.43
C ASN A 524 33.04 -8.33 0.90
N GLY A 525 33.49 -8.41 -0.36
CA GLY A 525 33.91 -9.66 -1.00
C GLY A 525 32.75 -10.58 -1.41
N ALA A 526 33.04 -11.88 -1.43
CA ALA A 526 32.10 -12.97 -1.75
C ALA A 526 32.21 -14.07 -0.67
N GLN A 527 31.21 -14.93 -0.56
CA GLN A 527 31.27 -16.09 0.33
C GLN A 527 32.19 -17.19 -0.22
N ALA A 528 32.60 -18.14 0.63
CA ALA A 528 33.46 -19.24 0.22
C ALA A 528 32.87 -20.01 -0.98
N GLY A 529 33.73 -20.36 -1.95
CA GLY A 529 33.31 -21.02 -3.19
C GLY A 529 32.64 -20.10 -4.21
N ARG A 530 32.54 -18.79 -3.94
CA ARG A 530 32.02 -17.76 -4.85
C ARG A 530 33.09 -16.73 -5.18
N SER A 531 32.82 -15.93 -6.20
CA SER A 531 33.67 -14.80 -6.58
C SER A 531 32.79 -13.59 -6.89
N VAL A 532 33.33 -12.39 -6.61
CA VAL A 532 32.61 -11.13 -6.89
C VAL A 532 32.22 -11.03 -8.38
N PRO A 533 33.11 -11.29 -9.37
CA PRO A 533 32.71 -11.28 -10.78
C PRO A 533 31.62 -12.29 -11.10
N GLY A 534 31.68 -13.50 -10.51
CA GLY A 534 30.68 -14.55 -10.73
C GLY A 534 29.30 -14.19 -10.18
N ASP A 535 29.25 -13.60 -8.99
CA ASP A 535 27.98 -13.17 -8.38
C ASP A 535 27.37 -11.98 -9.13
N ILE A 536 28.18 -11.03 -9.62
CA ILE A 536 27.69 -9.93 -10.48
C ILE A 536 27.18 -10.48 -11.81
N ALA A 537 27.89 -11.43 -12.43
CA ALA A 537 27.44 -12.07 -13.67
C ALA A 537 26.10 -12.81 -13.48
N ALA A 538 25.94 -13.53 -12.36
CA ALA A 538 24.68 -14.17 -12.00
C ALA A 538 23.57 -13.12 -11.80
N ALA A 539 23.86 -12.02 -11.10
CA ALA A 539 22.91 -10.92 -10.91
C ALA A 539 22.44 -10.34 -12.24
N VAL A 540 23.35 -10.04 -13.17
CA VAL A 540 23.03 -9.57 -14.53
C VAL A 540 22.18 -10.58 -15.29
N ALA A 541 22.58 -11.86 -15.32
CA ALA A 541 21.84 -12.91 -16.01
C ALA A 541 20.42 -13.07 -15.45
N SER A 542 20.25 -12.91 -14.14
CA SER A 542 18.96 -13.03 -13.48
C SER A 542 17.97 -11.95 -13.94
N LEU A 543 18.40 -10.76 -14.34
CA LEU A 543 17.50 -9.67 -14.74
C LEU A 543 16.65 -10.02 -15.98
N GLY A 544 17.19 -10.81 -16.91
CA GLY A 544 16.49 -11.15 -18.17
C GLY A 544 16.37 -9.97 -19.15
N HIS A 545 17.11 -8.89 -18.92
CA HIS A 545 17.16 -7.71 -19.79
C HIS A 545 18.50 -6.98 -19.69
N ASN A 546 18.77 -6.09 -20.64
CA ASN A 546 20.08 -5.41 -20.77
C ASN A 546 20.17 -4.01 -20.14
N ARG A 547 19.13 -3.62 -19.37
CA ARG A 547 19.05 -2.35 -18.64
C ARG A 547 19.70 -2.47 -17.26
N TYR A 548 21.02 -2.37 -17.20
CA TYR A 548 21.77 -2.38 -15.96
C TYR A 548 23.08 -1.60 -16.05
N LEU A 549 23.61 -1.19 -14.90
CA LEU A 549 24.94 -0.61 -14.73
C LEU A 549 25.67 -1.32 -13.59
N VAL A 550 26.99 -1.39 -13.66
CA VAL A 550 27.87 -1.98 -12.63
C VAL A 550 28.81 -0.90 -12.09
N GLY A 551 28.72 -0.60 -10.79
CA GLY A 551 29.58 0.39 -10.14
C GLY A 551 30.93 -0.19 -9.74
N GLY A 552 32.00 0.57 -9.96
CA GLY A 552 33.34 0.25 -9.48
C GLY A 552 33.40 0.17 -7.95
N ILE A 553 34.15 -0.80 -7.44
CA ILE A 553 34.31 -1.04 -6.00
C ILE A 553 35.34 -0.05 -5.44
N LEU A 554 34.97 0.66 -4.39
CA LEU A 554 35.83 1.69 -3.79
C LEU A 554 36.85 1.09 -2.83
N PRO A 555 38.09 1.62 -2.79
CA PRO A 555 39.09 1.25 -1.79
C PRO A 555 38.79 1.92 -0.45
N SER A 556 39.24 1.30 0.63
CA SER A 556 39.29 1.89 1.97
C SER A 556 40.72 2.23 2.36
N THR A 557 40.90 3.29 3.13
CA THR A 557 42.21 3.60 3.74
C THR A 557 42.67 2.57 4.78
N ALA A 558 41.83 1.58 5.13
CA ALA A 558 42.22 0.44 5.94
C ALA A 558 42.68 -0.77 5.11
N ASP A 559 42.60 -0.72 3.78
CA ASP A 559 43.08 -1.82 2.93
C ASP A 559 44.62 -1.88 2.93
N SER A 560 45.17 -3.10 2.94
CA SER A 560 46.60 -3.30 2.73
C SER A 560 47.00 -3.00 1.27
N GLY A 561 48.29 -2.79 1.01
CA GLY A 561 48.78 -2.60 -0.36
C GLY A 561 48.42 -3.77 -1.30
N ALA A 562 48.42 -5.01 -0.79
CA ALA A 562 47.95 -6.17 -1.55
C ALA A 562 46.43 -6.13 -1.81
N GLY A 563 45.64 -5.69 -0.83
CA GLY A 563 44.20 -5.49 -0.97
C GLY A 563 43.86 -4.43 -2.04
N LEU A 564 44.61 -3.33 -2.06
CA LEU A 564 44.45 -2.29 -3.09
C LEU A 564 44.77 -2.82 -4.50
N ALA A 565 45.86 -3.58 -4.66
CA ALA A 565 46.20 -4.20 -5.93
C ALA A 565 45.13 -5.20 -6.42
N GLN A 566 44.54 -5.96 -5.49
CA GLN A 566 43.42 -6.86 -5.78
C GLN A 566 42.16 -6.09 -6.23
N LEU A 567 41.82 -4.99 -5.55
CA LEU A 567 40.67 -4.13 -5.92
C LEU A 567 40.87 -3.48 -7.30
N THR A 568 42.08 -2.99 -7.59
CA THR A 568 42.41 -2.46 -8.93
C THR A 568 42.26 -3.51 -10.01
N THR A 569 42.75 -4.74 -9.76
CA THR A 569 42.59 -5.87 -10.69
C THR A 569 41.11 -6.21 -10.90
N LEU A 570 40.33 -6.28 -9.82
CA LEU A 570 38.90 -6.58 -9.86
C LEU A 570 38.12 -5.51 -10.64
N ASN A 571 38.36 -4.22 -10.38
CA ASN A 571 37.73 -3.15 -11.14
C ASN A 571 38.12 -3.18 -12.62
N GLY A 572 39.38 -3.53 -12.94
CA GLY A 572 39.81 -3.75 -14.33
C GLY A 572 39.05 -4.89 -15.01
N GLN A 573 38.82 -6.00 -14.31
CA GLN A 573 38.00 -7.12 -14.81
C GLN A 573 36.54 -6.70 -15.05
N LEU A 574 35.94 -5.94 -14.12
CA LEU A 574 34.57 -5.45 -14.26
C LEU A 574 34.45 -4.45 -15.41
N ALA A 575 35.40 -3.54 -15.56
CA ALA A 575 35.45 -2.60 -16.67
C ALA A 575 35.53 -3.32 -18.02
N ALA A 576 36.42 -4.31 -18.14
CA ALA A 576 36.55 -5.12 -19.36
C ALA A 576 35.28 -5.93 -19.67
N ALA A 577 34.63 -6.50 -18.65
CA ALA A 577 33.44 -7.33 -18.83
C ALA A 577 32.18 -6.53 -19.19
N TYR A 578 32.02 -5.32 -18.63
CA TYR A 578 30.78 -4.56 -18.75
C TYR A 578 30.87 -3.32 -19.64
N GLY A 579 32.08 -2.92 -20.06
CA GLY A 579 32.30 -1.83 -21.01
C GLY A 579 31.59 -0.54 -20.60
N ASP A 580 30.74 -0.02 -21.49
CA ASP A 580 29.98 1.21 -21.26
C ASP A 580 28.89 1.12 -20.16
N ARG A 581 28.65 -0.09 -19.61
CA ARG A 581 27.80 -0.28 -18.42
C ARG A 581 28.59 -0.25 -17.12
N PHE A 582 29.92 -0.21 -17.17
CA PHE A 582 30.76 -0.02 -15.99
C PHE A 582 30.87 1.47 -15.64
N VAL A 583 30.51 1.82 -14.40
CA VAL A 583 30.62 3.20 -13.88
C VAL A 583 31.86 3.26 -13.00
N ASN A 584 32.92 3.93 -13.47
CA ASN A 584 34.17 4.07 -12.74
C ASN A 584 34.07 5.12 -11.63
N LEU A 585 33.44 4.71 -10.52
CA LEU A 585 33.16 5.60 -9.39
C LEU A 585 34.41 6.15 -8.73
N LEU A 586 35.49 5.35 -8.62
CA LEU A 586 36.75 5.81 -8.04
C LEU A 586 37.32 6.97 -8.85
N ALA A 587 37.40 6.83 -10.18
CA ALA A 587 37.93 7.88 -11.06
C ALA A 587 37.13 9.19 -10.92
N ILE A 588 35.80 9.11 -10.88
CA ILE A 588 34.90 10.26 -10.74
C ILE A 588 35.14 10.96 -9.39
N LEU A 589 35.25 10.20 -8.31
CA LEU A 589 35.48 10.76 -6.97
C LEU A 589 36.87 11.37 -6.83
N THR A 590 37.92 10.73 -7.35
CA THR A 590 39.29 11.31 -7.35
C THR A 590 39.39 12.58 -8.18
N ALA A 591 38.65 12.68 -9.28
CA ALA A 591 38.61 13.89 -10.10
C ALA A 591 37.94 15.09 -9.39
N ALA A 592 37.17 14.84 -8.33
CA ALA A 592 36.48 15.84 -7.54
C ALA A 592 37.23 16.23 -6.24
N ALA A 593 38.51 15.87 -6.11
CA ALA A 593 39.36 16.32 -5.02
C ALA A 593 39.35 17.85 -4.88
N ASN A 594 39.33 18.36 -3.64
CA ASN A 594 39.20 19.79 -3.38
C ASN A 594 40.52 20.59 -3.52
N GLY A 595 41.61 19.93 -3.96
CA GLY A 595 42.94 20.52 -4.13
C GLY A 595 43.77 20.66 -2.84
N SER A 596 43.25 20.25 -1.68
CA SER A 596 44.04 20.21 -0.44
C SER A 596 45.21 19.22 -0.54
N GLY A 597 46.23 19.44 0.29
CA GLY A 597 47.38 18.53 0.36
C GLY A 597 46.95 17.12 0.81
N GLU A 598 45.95 17.04 1.69
CA GLU A 598 45.37 15.81 2.18
C GLU A 598 44.66 15.02 1.08
N ASP A 599 43.79 15.66 0.31
CA ASP A 599 43.13 15.01 -0.82
C ASP A 599 44.15 14.58 -1.88
N SER A 600 45.15 15.42 -2.15
CA SER A 600 46.25 15.08 -3.08
C SER A 600 47.02 13.84 -2.61
N SER A 601 47.23 13.69 -1.30
CA SER A 601 47.87 12.51 -0.71
C SER A 601 47.02 11.24 -0.83
N ASP A 602 45.70 11.36 -0.63
CA ASP A 602 44.76 10.24 -0.78
C ASP A 602 44.67 9.80 -2.25
N VAL A 603 44.56 10.73 -3.19
CA VAL A 603 44.54 10.46 -4.64
C VAL A 603 45.83 9.77 -5.08
N ALA A 604 46.99 10.26 -4.64
CA ALA A 604 48.28 9.67 -4.96
C ALA A 604 48.43 8.24 -4.39
N ALA A 605 47.80 7.97 -3.24
CA ALA A 605 47.73 6.65 -2.63
C ALA A 605 46.64 5.75 -3.23
N GLY A 606 45.86 6.23 -4.20
CA GLY A 606 44.81 5.47 -4.88
C GLY A 606 43.49 5.38 -4.10
N PHE A 607 43.26 6.29 -3.14
CA PHE A 607 42.05 6.34 -2.34
C PHE A 607 41.08 7.43 -2.81
N VAL A 608 39.81 7.29 -2.38
CA VAL A 608 38.84 8.37 -2.49
C VAL A 608 39.30 9.55 -1.60
N PRO A 609 39.28 10.79 -2.09
CA PRO A 609 39.66 11.96 -1.31
C PRO A 609 38.89 12.03 0.02
N ARG A 610 39.57 12.27 1.14
CA ARG A 610 38.92 12.32 2.47
C ARG A 610 37.88 13.44 2.59
N SER A 611 37.99 14.51 1.80
CA SER A 611 36.95 15.54 1.73
C SER A 611 35.59 15.01 1.26
N LEU A 612 35.55 13.86 0.60
CA LEU A 612 34.34 13.17 0.12
C LEU A 612 33.96 11.96 0.97
N ARG A 613 34.70 11.68 2.04
CA ARG A 613 34.47 10.56 2.96
C ARG A 613 33.94 11.05 4.31
N SER A 614 33.19 10.18 4.97
CA SER A 614 32.79 10.32 6.36
C SER A 614 33.68 9.50 7.29
N ASP A 615 34.25 8.40 6.80
CA ASP A 615 35.21 7.57 7.52
C ASP A 615 36.30 6.98 6.57
N HIS A 616 36.96 5.91 6.99
CA HIS A 616 37.95 5.18 6.19
C HIS A 616 37.45 4.58 4.85
N LEU A 617 36.14 4.53 4.58
CA LEU A 617 35.52 3.88 3.42
C LEU A 617 34.28 4.64 2.94
N HIS A 618 33.37 4.92 3.87
CA HIS A 618 32.06 5.45 3.57
C HIS A 618 32.13 6.90 3.12
N LEU A 619 31.28 7.24 2.15
CA LEU A 619 31.21 8.60 1.60
C LEU A 619 30.43 9.52 2.56
N ASN A 620 30.64 10.82 2.43
CA ASN A 620 29.75 11.82 3.00
C ASN A 620 28.72 12.29 1.94
N ASP A 621 27.92 13.30 2.27
CA ASP A 621 26.87 13.81 1.37
C ASP A 621 27.41 14.26 0.01
N ALA A 622 28.57 14.94 -0.02
CA ALA A 622 29.19 15.39 -1.26
C ALA A 622 29.66 14.21 -2.11
N GLY A 623 30.28 13.20 -1.49
CA GLY A 623 30.68 11.97 -2.19
C GLY A 623 29.49 11.21 -2.75
N TYR A 624 28.40 11.05 -2.00
CA TYR A 624 27.20 10.37 -2.50
C TYR A 624 26.45 11.17 -3.57
N ALA A 625 26.49 12.50 -3.53
CA ALA A 625 25.95 13.32 -4.61
C ALA A 625 26.68 13.07 -5.95
N LEU A 626 28.01 12.91 -5.92
CA LEU A 626 28.81 12.55 -7.10
C LEU A 626 28.50 11.14 -7.60
N VAL A 627 28.33 10.17 -6.71
CA VAL A 627 27.91 8.80 -7.08
C VAL A 627 26.52 8.81 -7.74
N ALA A 628 25.58 9.60 -7.21
CA ALA A 628 24.25 9.78 -7.79
C ALA A 628 24.34 10.34 -9.22
N GLN A 629 25.12 11.40 -9.42
CA GLN A 629 25.36 12.00 -10.74
C GLN A 629 26.02 11.02 -11.71
N ALA A 630 26.99 10.22 -11.24
CA ALA A 630 27.69 9.25 -12.06
C ALA A 630 26.76 8.15 -12.61
N PHE A 631 25.97 7.52 -11.73
CA PHE A 631 25.01 6.51 -12.16
C PHE A 631 23.90 7.10 -13.03
N TYR A 632 23.41 8.30 -12.69
CA TYR A 632 22.43 9.02 -13.51
C TYR A 632 22.97 9.30 -14.92
N ALA A 633 24.16 9.88 -15.04
CA ALA A 633 24.76 10.21 -16.33
C ALA A 633 24.98 8.96 -17.19
N ALA A 634 25.50 7.88 -16.60
CA ALA A 634 25.65 6.60 -17.28
C ALA A 634 24.30 6.01 -17.70
N HIS A 635 23.27 6.11 -16.85
CA HIS A 635 21.92 5.63 -17.17
C HIS A 635 21.34 6.39 -18.37
N MET A 636 21.47 7.72 -18.39
CA MET A 636 21.02 8.56 -19.50
C MET A 636 21.78 8.26 -20.79
N ALA A 637 23.09 8.05 -20.72
CA ALA A 637 23.91 7.70 -21.88
C ALA A 637 23.50 6.37 -22.54
N LYS A 638 22.92 5.46 -21.77
CA LYS A 638 22.40 4.17 -22.28
C LYS A 638 20.97 4.26 -22.84
N GLY A 639 20.26 5.37 -22.63
CA GLY A 639 18.85 5.52 -23.01
C GLY A 639 17.90 4.58 -22.25
N PHE A 640 18.20 4.33 -20.97
CA PHE A 640 17.42 3.42 -20.12
C PHE A 640 16.09 3.97 -19.58
#